data_AF-A0AAD9G656-F1
#
_entry.id   AF-A0AAD9G656-F1
#
_cell.length_a   1.000
_cell.length_b   1.000
_cell.length_c   1.000
_cell.angle_alpha   90.00
_cell.angle_beta   90.00
_cell.angle_gamma   90.00
#
_symmetry.space_group_name_H-M   'P 1'
#
loop_
_entity.id
_entity.type
_entity.pdbx_description
1 polymer ?
#
loop_
_entity_poly.entity_id
_entity_poly.type
_entity_poly.pdbx_seq_one_letter_code
_entity_poly.pdbx_strand_id
1 'polypeptide(L)'
;MAEVTMHHVSEHLRDRHPYADQPFQESYNPKELANLTVLRWQVTRAFGARAIPKYAELLAMEDLPDEDRCRALQDLRELLSSPQFKFTAIMKELMFICADLTQSISAEVRQYSALVVASLVLFEMDTPNELSDEVVLSTAARLLGDDDEDVAAAGCRIFINLTVFNEGCLLLASKNEAVTTLANVLTTKPLSNVSTRIVQLVVEVLANLTRIYEGARTCAHFPILAPVLLLVKKPRLCPAETLMHAAMVITNVASYDQAKREAIQLDAVEHCLKALSKVIQGQVRCDLVEKRDELTRCLVSAVMTLSTAEDAKPRIIEFGIEPLAQCLTHSSTSVRQNAAIVINSACELPRGVTPFTQRLLHSPDLLVDVLGIAAVPALDKNVRSFDDEDTPAAVKALTWIQKKDAYGTANRIVQTLDMLDNLVKALIESEVPAETQQGVADVLRRMGQTDTSYQRRVGRSMIKNSIPDALFGQILGLTMVEFEEQLVFFFRMAPKRSFESHESSNSKKKQRRPSDDACLTANELLNSPHTSAPAPEKTTATLAPGNRDTAAMQELTRVAVLVPFRDNHPAQKRQAHLDEFVPYMTKFLQRHCASKSASFHIFILEQSLDGRKFNRGKLLNAGFDMARDDYDVYIFHDVDLLPGEELGEHYTTVPLLGPMHIARMWGRYSESDNYFGGIVAFTRQQFIKVNGFPNNFWGWGGEDNELYSRVVRKKLSVQTPASGTIQDLEELSLEDKLTVLRTGKWKCTVKRDLLKEHHRTWKKNGLKNLRFEYVDAEAINEYCTKITIKLGPNGHWSDSRSSLEHPIAPDQDLESYLVLTVSATANEVTAEGSPDGAQLNEELQSKTSGPNQCK
;
A
#
# COMPACT_ATOMS: atom_id res chain seq x y z
N MET A 1 -43.70 68.73 -8.14
CA MET A 1 -42.22 68.75 -7.99
C MET A 1 -41.91 68.55 -6.51
N ALA A 2 -40.68 68.19 -6.15
CA ALA A 2 -40.37 67.55 -4.86
C ALA A 2 -39.50 68.39 -3.94
N GLU A 3 -39.72 68.21 -2.63
CA GLU A 3 -38.79 68.35 -1.49
C GLU A 3 -39.58 67.77 -0.26
N VAL A 4 -39.12 66.85 0.60
CA VAL A 4 -37.79 66.58 1.21
C VAL A 4 -37.44 67.73 2.19
N THR A 5 -37.44 67.56 3.52
CA THR A 5 -37.35 66.34 4.38
C THR A 5 -38.14 66.51 5.69
N MET A 6 -38.54 65.41 6.35
CA MET A 6 -38.98 65.42 7.76
C MET A 6 -38.03 64.59 8.64
N HIS A 7 -37.62 65.12 9.79
CA HIS A 7 -37.10 64.33 10.92
C HIS A 7 -37.41 65.00 12.28
N HIS A 8 -38.70 65.05 12.65
CA HIS A 8 -39.08 65.19 14.06
C HIS A 8 -38.87 63.83 14.76
N VAL A 9 -37.89 63.75 15.68
CA VAL A 9 -37.63 62.53 16.49
C VAL A 9 -37.57 62.88 17.97
N SER A 10 -38.60 63.59 18.45
CA SER A 10 -38.78 63.95 19.87
C SER A 10 -40.21 63.64 20.35
N GLU A 11 -41.22 64.07 19.59
CA GLU A 11 -42.63 63.96 20.01
C GLU A 11 -43.17 62.53 19.95
N HIS A 12 -42.79 61.75 18.92
CA HIS A 12 -43.26 60.36 18.71
C HIS A 12 -42.87 59.35 19.83
N LEU A 13 -41.97 59.72 20.75
CA LEU A 13 -41.64 58.91 21.93
C LEU A 13 -42.54 59.24 23.14
N ARG A 14 -43.12 60.43 23.19
CA ARG A 14 -43.96 60.92 24.30
C ARG A 14 -45.31 60.20 24.33
N ASP A 15 -45.95 60.06 23.17
CA ASP A 15 -47.27 59.43 23.02
C ASP A 15 -47.28 57.94 23.37
N ARG A 16 -46.13 57.26 23.34
CA ARG A 16 -45.99 55.85 23.74
C ARG A 16 -45.72 55.64 25.23
N HIS A 17 -45.21 56.65 25.94
CA HIS A 17 -44.81 56.54 27.34
C HIS A 17 -45.24 57.78 28.15
N PRO A 18 -46.56 58.02 28.32
CA PRO A 18 -47.13 59.22 28.95
C PRO A 18 -46.91 59.33 30.47
N TYR A 19 -46.01 58.52 31.05
CA TYR A 19 -45.61 58.53 32.46
C TYR A 19 -44.13 58.87 32.66
N ALA A 20 -43.41 59.22 31.59
CA ALA A 20 -42.00 59.61 31.62
C ALA A 20 -41.89 61.15 31.79
N ASP A 21 -42.11 61.62 33.01
CA ASP A 21 -42.30 63.06 33.34
C ASP A 21 -41.07 63.98 33.15
N GLN A 22 -39.95 63.50 32.61
CA GLN A 22 -38.79 64.34 32.31
C GLN A 22 -38.17 64.01 30.93
N PRO A 23 -37.83 65.02 30.11
CA PRO A 23 -37.03 64.82 28.91
C PRO A 23 -35.59 64.47 29.28
N PHE A 24 -34.95 63.63 28.47
CA PHE A 24 -33.51 63.36 28.57
C PHE A 24 -32.72 64.67 28.43
N GLN A 25 -31.94 65.04 29.46
CA GLN A 25 -31.10 66.23 29.42
C GLN A 25 -29.82 65.96 28.61
N GLU A 26 -29.47 66.87 27.70
CA GLU A 26 -28.25 66.77 26.87
C GLU A 26 -26.96 67.21 27.61
N SER A 27 -27.06 67.71 28.84
CA SER A 27 -25.95 68.31 29.58
C SER A 27 -25.22 67.34 30.52
N TYR A 28 -23.97 67.01 30.17
CA TYR A 28 -23.03 66.23 30.97
C TYR A 28 -22.56 66.99 32.23
N ASN A 29 -22.77 66.41 33.43
CA ASN A 29 -22.25 66.90 34.70
C ASN A 29 -21.25 65.91 35.31
N PRO A 30 -19.92 66.15 35.24
CA PRO A 30 -18.92 65.19 35.71
C PRO A 30 -18.84 65.04 37.25
N LYS A 31 -19.53 65.88 38.04
CA LYS A 31 -19.41 65.87 39.51
C LYS A 31 -20.33 64.88 40.23
N GLU A 32 -21.35 64.34 39.56
CA GLU A 32 -22.36 63.47 40.19
C GLU A 32 -22.07 61.97 40.03
N LEU A 33 -21.13 61.58 39.16
CA LEU A 33 -20.91 60.18 38.78
C LEU A 33 -20.03 59.37 39.77
N ALA A 34 -19.58 59.96 40.88
CA ALA A 34 -18.60 59.33 41.78
C ALA A 34 -19.10 58.08 42.54
N ASN A 35 -20.43 57.93 42.71
CA ASN A 35 -21.02 56.97 43.67
C ASN A 35 -22.06 56.00 43.09
N LEU A 36 -22.20 55.88 41.75
CA LEU A 36 -23.20 54.99 41.14
C LEU A 36 -22.58 53.98 40.17
N THR A 37 -22.55 52.71 40.61
CA THR A 37 -22.18 51.53 39.80
C THR A 37 -23.27 51.15 38.77
N VAL A 38 -24.43 51.81 38.81
CA VAL A 38 -25.58 51.58 37.94
C VAL A 38 -25.48 52.50 36.72
N LEU A 39 -25.98 52.03 35.55
CA LEU A 39 -26.09 52.72 34.25
C LEU A 39 -24.93 52.59 33.24
N ARG A 40 -23.78 51.96 33.54
CA ARG A 40 -22.69 51.80 32.54
C ARG A 40 -23.17 51.17 31.21
N TRP A 41 -23.90 50.05 31.26
CA TRP A 41 -24.46 49.40 30.06
C TRP A 41 -25.54 50.20 29.31
N GLN A 42 -26.14 51.22 29.93
CA GLN A 42 -27.16 52.05 29.27
C GLN A 42 -26.53 53.12 28.37
N VAL A 43 -25.32 53.60 28.69
CA VAL A 43 -24.56 54.54 27.85
C VAL A 43 -24.21 53.90 26.50
N THR A 44 -23.68 52.67 26.53
CA THR A 44 -23.35 51.87 25.34
C THR A 44 -24.57 51.66 24.44
N ARG A 45 -25.75 51.46 25.05
CA ARG A 45 -27.02 51.25 24.34
C ARG A 45 -27.68 52.55 23.84
N ALA A 46 -27.35 53.71 24.40
CA ALA A 46 -27.91 55.00 24.03
C ALA A 46 -27.30 55.61 22.75
N PHE A 47 -26.04 55.32 22.42
CA PHE A 47 -25.35 55.93 21.26
C PHE A 47 -25.40 55.09 19.97
N GLY A 48 -25.71 53.80 20.03
CA GLY A 48 -25.85 52.93 18.86
C GLY A 48 -24.64 52.99 17.92
N ALA A 49 -24.88 53.17 16.62
CA ALA A 49 -23.82 53.24 15.61
C ALA A 49 -22.84 54.44 15.76
N ARG A 50 -23.14 55.42 16.63
CA ARG A 50 -22.23 56.54 16.94
C ARG A 50 -21.21 56.20 18.04
N ALA A 51 -21.23 54.99 18.60
CA ALA A 51 -20.27 54.57 19.63
C ALA A 51 -18.85 54.36 19.07
N ILE A 52 -18.71 53.65 17.94
CA ILE A 52 -17.39 53.25 17.41
C ILE A 52 -16.47 54.44 17.07
N PRO A 53 -16.93 55.52 16.40
CA PRO A 53 -16.07 56.69 16.16
C PRO A 53 -15.61 57.38 17.44
N LYS A 54 -16.49 57.45 18.47
CA LYS A 54 -16.12 58.03 19.78
C LYS A 54 -15.06 57.19 20.50
N TYR A 55 -15.10 55.86 20.37
CA TYR A 55 -14.04 55.02 20.92
C TYR A 55 -12.71 55.21 20.18
N ALA A 56 -12.72 55.45 18.86
CA ALA A 56 -11.51 55.82 18.12
C ALA A 56 -10.93 57.16 18.61
N GLU A 57 -11.77 58.19 18.72
CA GLU A 57 -11.41 59.52 19.23
C GLU A 57 -10.86 59.45 20.68
N LEU A 58 -11.50 58.68 21.55
CA LEU A 58 -11.11 58.49 22.95
C LEU A 58 -9.78 57.73 23.08
N LEU A 59 -9.60 56.62 22.34
CA LEU A 59 -8.40 55.79 22.42
C LEU A 59 -7.16 56.46 21.80
N ALA A 60 -7.35 57.42 20.88
CA ALA A 60 -6.31 58.25 20.31
C ALA A 60 -5.83 59.39 21.25
N MET A 61 -6.45 59.58 22.43
CA MET A 61 -5.98 60.57 23.41
C MET A 61 -4.69 60.11 24.10
N GLU A 62 -3.68 61.00 24.14
CA GLU A 62 -2.42 60.77 24.86
C GLU A 62 -2.67 60.66 26.37
N ASP A 63 -3.26 61.70 26.99
CA ASP A 63 -3.47 61.81 28.45
C ASP A 63 -4.60 60.94 29.04
N LEU A 64 -5.21 60.00 28.30
CA LEU A 64 -6.26 59.14 28.84
C LEU A 64 -5.68 58.11 29.84
N PRO A 65 -6.15 58.08 31.11
CA PRO A 65 -5.64 57.14 32.11
C PRO A 65 -5.86 55.67 31.73
N ASP A 66 -4.90 54.81 32.08
CA ASP A 66 -4.93 53.39 31.70
C ASP A 66 -6.21 52.67 32.14
N GLU A 67 -6.77 52.96 33.31
CA GLU A 67 -8.02 52.30 33.76
C GLU A 67 -9.22 52.62 32.84
N ASP A 68 -9.35 53.88 32.42
CA ASP A 68 -10.40 54.31 31.49
C ASP A 68 -10.13 53.86 30.04
N ARG A 69 -8.85 53.76 29.66
CA ARG A 69 -8.42 53.15 28.40
C ARG A 69 -8.76 51.65 28.34
N CYS A 70 -8.50 50.90 29.41
CA CYS A 70 -8.87 49.49 29.54
C CYS A 70 -10.39 49.28 29.49
N ARG A 71 -11.17 50.09 30.23
CA ARG A 71 -12.65 50.08 30.17
C ARG A 71 -13.15 50.34 28.73
N ALA A 72 -12.62 51.35 28.05
CA ALA A 72 -12.99 51.68 26.67
C ALA A 72 -12.66 50.55 25.68
N LEU A 73 -11.53 49.86 25.84
CA LEU A 73 -11.16 48.70 25.02
C LEU A 73 -12.04 47.47 25.30
N GLN A 74 -12.46 47.26 26.54
CA GLN A 74 -13.42 46.22 26.92
C GLN A 74 -14.80 46.47 26.28
N ASP A 75 -15.38 47.65 26.47
CA ASP A 75 -16.68 48.04 25.89
C ASP A 75 -16.66 47.97 24.35
N LEU A 76 -15.56 48.44 23.73
CA LEU A 76 -15.36 48.35 22.28
C LEU A 76 -15.34 46.89 21.81
N ARG A 77 -14.65 45.99 22.52
CA ARG A 77 -14.57 44.57 22.16
C ARG A 77 -15.94 43.88 22.19
N GLU A 78 -16.83 44.24 23.11
CA GLU A 78 -18.21 43.72 23.11
C GLU A 78 -19.00 44.17 21.87
N LEU A 79 -18.86 45.45 21.49
CA LEU A 79 -19.48 45.98 20.27
C LEU A 79 -18.96 45.30 18.99
N LEU A 80 -17.68 44.93 18.94
CA LEU A 80 -17.08 44.24 17.79
C LEU A 80 -17.59 42.79 17.57
N SER A 81 -18.55 42.32 18.37
CA SER A 81 -19.40 41.17 18.02
C SER A 81 -20.26 41.43 16.77
N SER A 82 -20.58 42.69 16.45
CA SER A 82 -21.42 43.06 15.30
C SER A 82 -20.59 43.33 14.03
N PRO A 83 -20.88 42.67 12.89
CA PRO A 83 -20.21 42.94 11.61
C PRO A 83 -20.26 44.42 11.19
N GLN A 84 -21.40 45.09 11.42
CA GLN A 84 -21.53 46.51 11.11
C GLN A 84 -20.58 47.38 11.94
N PHE A 85 -20.29 46.98 13.19
CA PHE A 85 -19.36 47.71 14.05
C PHE A 85 -17.90 47.38 13.74
N LYS A 86 -17.59 46.16 13.27
CA LYS A 86 -16.27 45.83 12.70
C LYS A 86 -15.95 46.67 11.46
N PHE A 87 -16.85 46.73 10.49
CA PHE A 87 -16.72 47.61 9.32
C PHE A 87 -16.50 49.08 9.74
N THR A 88 -17.34 49.57 10.66
CA THR A 88 -17.24 50.96 11.17
C THR A 88 -15.91 51.23 11.89
N ALA A 89 -15.33 50.22 12.56
CA ALA A 89 -14.06 50.36 13.27
C ALA A 89 -12.85 50.39 12.32
N ILE A 90 -12.88 49.57 11.27
CA ILE A 90 -11.83 49.57 10.22
C ILE A 90 -11.88 50.90 9.44
N MET A 91 -13.07 51.39 9.09
CA MET A 91 -13.31 52.73 8.55
C MET A 91 -13.00 53.89 9.53
N LYS A 92 -12.54 53.58 10.75
CA LYS A 92 -12.07 54.52 11.76
C LYS A 92 -10.68 54.17 12.29
N GLU A 93 -9.91 53.41 11.52
CA GLU A 93 -8.49 53.11 11.76
C GLU A 93 -8.20 52.46 13.13
N LEU A 94 -9.22 51.93 13.82
CA LEU A 94 -9.10 51.34 15.15
C LEU A 94 -8.15 50.13 15.21
N MET A 95 -7.92 49.47 14.07
CA MET A 95 -6.87 48.45 13.94
C MET A 95 -5.48 49.04 14.23
N PHE A 96 -5.14 50.19 13.62
CA PHE A 96 -3.86 50.86 13.79
C PHE A 96 -3.74 51.51 15.17
N ILE A 97 -4.78 52.23 15.60
CA ILE A 97 -4.85 52.84 16.96
C ILE A 97 -4.63 51.76 18.03
N CYS A 98 -5.30 50.61 17.93
CA CYS A 98 -5.10 49.53 18.90
C CYS A 98 -3.74 48.84 18.74
N ALA A 99 -3.22 48.65 17.51
CA ALA A 99 -1.88 48.12 17.30
C ALA A 99 -0.80 48.98 17.97
N ASP A 100 -0.88 50.31 17.88
CA ASP A 100 0.03 51.23 18.57
C ASP A 100 -0.14 51.17 20.10
N LEU A 101 -1.37 51.11 20.61
CA LEU A 101 -1.62 50.93 22.05
C LEU A 101 -1.09 49.60 22.61
N THR A 102 -0.85 48.58 21.77
CA THR A 102 -0.09 47.38 22.19
C THR A 102 1.40 47.64 22.46
N GLN A 103 1.87 48.88 22.41
CA GLN A 103 3.20 49.32 22.85
C GLN A 103 3.16 50.07 24.20
N SER A 104 1.98 50.18 24.85
CA SER A 104 1.83 50.83 26.16
C SER A 104 2.65 50.16 27.27
N ILE A 105 3.10 50.96 28.24
CA ILE A 105 3.78 50.48 29.46
C ILE A 105 2.84 49.56 30.27
N SER A 106 1.54 49.88 30.30
CA SER A 106 0.53 49.07 31.01
C SER A 106 0.23 47.76 30.28
N ALA A 107 0.46 46.62 30.95
CA ALA A 107 0.18 45.29 30.42
C ALA A 107 -1.32 45.09 30.12
N GLU A 108 -2.22 45.59 30.98
CA GLU A 108 -3.67 45.53 30.72
C GLU A 108 -4.04 46.27 29.43
N VAL A 109 -3.48 47.44 29.17
CA VAL A 109 -3.71 48.17 27.91
C VAL A 109 -3.21 47.35 26.73
N ARG A 110 -1.99 46.78 26.80
CA ARG A 110 -1.47 45.91 25.72
C ARG A 110 -2.39 44.71 25.47
N GLN A 111 -2.87 44.06 26.53
CA GLN A 111 -3.77 42.90 26.47
C GLN A 111 -5.11 43.27 25.80
N TYR A 112 -5.81 44.29 26.30
CA TYR A 112 -7.14 44.64 25.77
C TYR A 112 -7.06 45.21 24.35
N SER A 113 -6.03 45.98 24.02
CA SER A 113 -5.79 46.43 22.64
C SER A 113 -5.49 45.26 21.69
N ALA A 114 -4.69 44.28 22.11
CA ALA A 114 -4.45 43.06 21.33
C ALA A 114 -5.72 42.23 21.12
N LEU A 115 -6.63 42.18 22.11
CA LEU A 115 -7.93 41.52 21.97
C LEU A 115 -8.91 42.28 21.05
N VAL A 116 -8.80 43.62 20.97
CA VAL A 116 -9.53 44.43 19.96
C VAL A 116 -8.97 44.16 18.56
N VAL A 117 -7.64 44.19 18.38
CA VAL A 117 -6.97 43.81 17.12
C VAL A 117 -7.41 42.42 16.67
N ALA A 118 -7.34 41.42 17.55
CA ALA A 118 -7.79 40.04 17.26
C ALA A 118 -9.26 39.95 16.83
N SER A 119 -10.11 40.90 17.24
CA SER A 119 -11.53 40.95 16.88
C SER A 119 -11.77 41.53 15.48
N LEU A 120 -10.81 42.26 14.91
CA LEU A 120 -10.88 42.90 13.59
C LEU A 120 -10.15 42.13 12.46
N VAL A 121 -9.32 41.13 12.82
CA VAL A 121 -8.60 40.26 11.86
C VAL A 121 -9.52 39.65 10.80
N LEU A 122 -9.10 39.67 9.53
CA LEU A 122 -9.78 39.09 8.36
C LEU A 122 -11.26 39.49 8.20
N PHE A 123 -11.64 40.67 8.68
CA PHE A 123 -12.91 41.23 8.30
C PHE A 123 -12.82 41.77 6.87
N GLU A 124 -13.46 41.09 5.92
CA GLU A 124 -13.40 41.46 4.50
C GLU A 124 -13.88 42.89 4.25
N MET A 125 -13.12 43.59 3.41
CA MET A 125 -13.55 44.76 2.66
C MET A 125 -13.35 44.46 1.17
N ASP A 126 -14.05 45.18 0.29
CA ASP A 126 -14.04 44.97 -1.16
C ASP A 126 -12.66 45.16 -1.84
N THR A 127 -11.62 45.52 -1.06
CA THR A 127 -10.23 45.66 -1.50
C THR A 127 -9.27 45.09 -0.44
N PRO A 128 -8.33 44.20 -0.81
CA PRO A 128 -7.24 43.79 0.08
C PRO A 128 -6.38 44.99 0.52
N ASN A 129 -5.92 44.99 1.77
CA ASN A 129 -5.09 46.05 2.35
C ASN A 129 -3.83 45.48 2.99
N GLU A 130 -2.79 45.29 2.17
CA GLU A 130 -1.49 44.71 2.54
C GLU A 130 -0.85 45.40 3.76
N LEU A 131 -1.11 46.70 3.95
CA LEU A 131 -0.57 47.50 5.05
C LEU A 131 -1.19 47.09 6.40
N SER A 132 -2.45 46.68 6.40
CA SER A 132 -3.14 46.18 7.60
C SER A 132 -2.67 44.78 8.00
N ASP A 133 -2.40 43.92 7.02
CA ASP A 133 -1.89 42.56 7.24
C ASP A 133 -0.48 42.57 7.87
N GLU A 134 0.38 43.48 7.43
CA GLU A 134 1.72 43.65 8.01
C GLU A 134 1.68 44.16 9.46
N VAL A 135 0.79 45.12 9.75
CA VAL A 135 0.57 45.63 11.13
C VAL A 135 0.00 44.54 12.04
N VAL A 136 -0.95 43.74 11.57
CA VAL A 136 -1.52 42.61 12.33
C VAL A 136 -0.45 41.57 12.67
N LEU A 137 0.34 41.15 11.68
CA LEU A 137 1.37 40.11 11.88
C LEU A 137 2.55 40.58 12.74
N SER A 138 3.05 41.80 12.52
CA SER A 138 4.15 42.37 13.32
C SER A 138 3.72 42.62 14.77
N THR A 139 2.49 43.10 15.00
CA THR A 139 1.90 43.24 16.33
C THR A 139 1.79 41.89 17.03
N ALA A 140 1.21 40.88 16.37
CA ALA A 140 1.05 39.56 16.95
C ALA A 140 2.40 38.89 17.26
N ALA A 141 3.38 38.99 16.36
CA ALA A 141 4.72 38.44 16.57
C ALA A 141 5.46 39.13 17.73
N ARG A 142 5.37 40.47 17.85
CA ARG A 142 5.96 41.22 18.97
C ARG A 142 5.34 40.79 20.31
N LEU A 143 4.02 40.62 20.38
CA LEU A 143 3.31 40.26 21.61
C LEU A 143 3.59 38.83 22.09
N LEU A 144 3.97 37.89 21.20
CA LEU A 144 4.44 36.56 21.62
C LEU A 144 5.72 36.61 22.46
N GLY A 145 6.47 37.72 22.43
CA GLY A 145 7.68 37.96 23.20
C GLY A 145 7.49 38.86 24.43
N ASP A 146 6.26 39.19 24.81
CA ASP A 146 5.97 39.99 26.00
C ASP A 146 6.31 39.22 27.30
N ASP A 147 6.76 39.93 28.33
CA ASP A 147 7.03 39.34 29.66
C ASP A 147 5.73 39.00 30.42
N ASP A 148 4.59 39.61 30.03
CA ASP A 148 3.27 39.31 30.60
C ASP A 148 2.56 38.18 29.85
N GLU A 149 2.17 37.12 30.59
CA GLU A 149 1.51 35.94 30.02
C GLU A 149 0.14 36.25 29.39
N ASP A 150 -0.60 37.20 29.94
CA ASP A 150 -1.94 37.53 29.45
C ASP A 150 -1.87 38.39 28.18
N VAL A 151 -0.87 39.26 28.07
CA VAL A 151 -0.51 39.96 26.82
C VAL A 151 -0.05 38.97 25.76
N ALA A 152 0.84 38.03 26.09
CA ALA A 152 1.29 37.00 25.16
C ALA A 152 0.14 36.08 24.69
N ALA A 153 -0.80 35.75 25.59
CA ALA A 153 -2.00 35.00 25.25
C ALA A 153 -2.97 35.79 24.34
N ALA A 154 -3.03 37.12 24.48
CA ALA A 154 -3.76 37.98 23.55
C ALA A 154 -3.07 38.04 22.17
N GLY A 155 -1.74 38.10 22.13
CA GLY A 155 -0.95 37.94 20.90
C GLY A 155 -1.24 36.63 20.17
N CYS A 156 -1.26 35.51 20.91
CA CYS A 156 -1.70 34.21 20.37
C CYS A 156 -3.13 34.26 19.80
N ARG A 157 -4.07 34.98 20.44
CA ARG A 157 -5.46 35.08 19.98
C ARG A 157 -5.59 35.78 18.62
N ILE A 158 -4.70 36.73 18.29
CA ILE A 158 -4.61 37.33 16.95
C ILE A 158 -4.29 36.21 15.92
N PHE A 159 -3.23 35.42 16.16
CA PHE A 159 -2.85 34.32 15.27
C PHE A 159 -3.89 33.19 15.19
N ILE A 160 -4.60 32.88 16.29
CA ILE A 160 -5.68 31.89 16.26
C ILE A 160 -6.81 32.37 15.34
N ASN A 161 -7.30 33.59 15.55
CA ASN A 161 -8.40 34.14 14.75
C ASN A 161 -8.01 34.27 13.26
N LEU A 162 -6.75 34.62 12.97
CA LEU A 162 -6.18 34.60 11.62
C LEU A 162 -6.22 33.19 11.00
N THR A 163 -5.80 32.17 11.74
CA THR A 163 -5.64 30.80 11.22
C THR A 163 -6.91 29.96 11.20
N VAL A 164 -8.07 30.47 11.64
CA VAL A 164 -9.38 29.85 11.41
C VAL A 164 -9.69 29.77 9.91
N PHE A 165 -9.30 30.79 9.14
CA PHE A 165 -9.57 30.93 7.71
C PHE A 165 -8.35 30.52 6.86
N ASN A 166 -8.58 30.09 5.61
CA ASN A 166 -7.50 29.62 4.75
C ASN A 166 -6.60 30.76 4.28
N GLU A 167 -7.21 31.92 4.11
CA GLU A 167 -6.66 33.19 3.63
C GLU A 167 -5.63 33.71 4.64
N GLY A 168 -5.96 33.69 5.94
CA GLY A 168 -5.03 34.01 7.01
C GLY A 168 -3.91 32.98 7.19
N CYS A 169 -4.19 31.70 6.96
CA CYS A 169 -3.15 30.67 6.93
C CYS A 169 -2.17 30.89 5.75
N LEU A 170 -2.64 31.30 4.57
CA LEU A 170 -1.81 31.64 3.42
C LEU A 170 -0.96 32.89 3.70
N LEU A 171 -1.58 33.95 4.22
CA LEU A 171 -0.90 35.18 4.63
C LEU A 171 0.21 34.88 5.66
N LEU A 172 -0.09 34.13 6.73
CA LEU A 172 0.90 33.74 7.74
C LEU A 172 2.00 32.85 7.15
N ALA A 173 1.66 31.86 6.30
CA ALA A 173 2.63 30.98 5.65
C ALA A 173 3.57 31.72 4.67
N SER A 174 3.16 32.89 4.16
CA SER A 174 3.98 33.74 3.29
C SER A 174 5.03 34.59 4.04
N LYS A 175 4.79 34.89 5.32
CA LYS A 175 5.62 35.79 6.14
C LYS A 175 6.46 34.96 7.14
N ASN A 176 7.58 34.42 6.65
CA ASN A 176 8.47 33.50 7.38
C ASN A 176 8.86 33.95 8.80
N GLU A 177 9.02 35.25 9.06
CA GLU A 177 9.41 35.78 10.37
C GLU A 177 8.36 35.55 11.47
N ALA A 178 7.07 35.66 11.12
CA ALA A 178 5.97 35.38 12.05
C ALA A 178 5.90 33.89 12.42
N VAL A 179 6.08 33.00 11.43
CA VAL A 179 6.16 31.54 11.67
C VAL A 179 7.42 31.17 12.43
N THR A 180 8.55 31.84 12.17
CA THR A 180 9.80 31.69 12.93
C THR A 180 9.58 32.06 14.40
N THR A 181 8.83 33.14 14.67
CA THR A 181 8.51 33.57 16.04
C THR A 181 7.64 32.54 16.76
N LEU A 182 6.58 32.03 16.11
CA LEU A 182 5.74 30.94 16.63
C LEU A 182 6.54 29.67 16.93
N ALA A 183 7.46 29.28 16.03
CA ALA A 183 8.34 28.14 16.24
C ALA A 183 9.32 28.37 17.42
N ASN A 184 9.89 29.58 17.52
CA ASN A 184 10.86 29.94 18.55
C ASN A 184 10.31 29.84 19.98
N VAL A 185 9.02 30.12 20.19
CA VAL A 185 8.34 29.92 21.49
C VAL A 185 8.42 28.45 21.96
N LEU A 186 8.45 27.49 21.04
CA LEU A 186 8.52 26.05 21.35
C LEU A 186 9.95 25.48 21.35
N THR A 187 10.93 26.17 20.76
CA THR A 187 12.26 25.60 20.45
C THR A 187 13.45 26.31 21.11
N THR A 188 13.34 27.60 21.44
CA THR A 188 14.49 28.39 21.96
C THR A 188 14.80 28.14 23.44
N LYS A 189 13.81 27.69 24.21
CA LYS A 189 13.90 27.40 25.64
C LYS A 189 13.22 26.04 25.93
N PRO A 190 13.61 25.30 26.98
CA PRO A 190 12.89 24.10 27.39
C PRO A 190 11.40 24.43 27.68
N LEU A 191 10.48 23.57 27.23
CA LEU A 191 9.03 23.74 27.43
C LEU A 191 8.60 23.86 28.92
N SER A 192 9.45 23.46 29.87
CA SER A 192 9.25 23.69 31.31
C SER A 192 9.33 25.17 31.72
N ASN A 193 9.89 26.02 30.85
CA ASN A 193 10.18 27.42 31.10
C ASN A 193 9.27 28.35 30.28
N VAL A 194 8.19 27.81 29.70
CA VAL A 194 7.16 28.51 28.94
C VAL A 194 5.81 28.19 29.61
N SER A 195 4.90 29.16 29.71
CA SER A 195 3.59 28.87 30.30
C SER A 195 2.87 27.78 29.52
N THR A 196 2.26 26.86 30.26
CA THR A 196 1.42 25.79 29.70
C THR A 196 0.27 26.35 28.87
N ARG A 197 -0.29 27.52 29.21
CA ARG A 197 -1.32 28.23 28.44
C ARG A 197 -0.78 28.69 27.09
N ILE A 198 0.40 29.30 27.07
CA ILE A 198 1.05 29.77 25.83
C ILE A 198 1.41 28.60 24.92
N VAL A 199 1.95 27.49 25.46
CA VAL A 199 2.22 26.27 24.68
C VAL A 199 0.94 25.70 24.06
N GLN A 200 -0.18 25.69 24.78
CA GLN A 200 -1.47 25.24 24.24
C GLN A 200 -1.95 26.12 23.07
N LEU A 201 -1.90 27.44 23.24
CA LEU A 201 -2.35 28.40 22.22
C LEU A 201 -1.44 28.40 20.97
N VAL A 202 -0.12 28.29 21.12
CA VAL A 202 0.80 28.20 19.96
C VAL A 202 0.61 26.88 19.22
N VAL A 203 0.33 25.77 19.91
CA VAL A 203 0.03 24.49 19.25
C VAL A 203 -1.36 24.49 18.58
N GLU A 204 -2.33 25.25 19.08
CA GLU A 204 -3.60 25.55 18.38
C GLU A 204 -3.35 26.32 17.07
N VAL A 205 -2.54 27.40 17.11
CA VAL A 205 -2.13 28.14 15.89
C VAL A 205 -1.45 27.23 14.87
N LEU A 206 -0.51 26.39 15.30
CA LEU A 206 0.20 25.47 14.40
C LEU A 206 -0.74 24.37 13.85
N ALA A 207 -1.67 23.87 14.64
CA ALA A 207 -2.66 22.90 14.17
C ALA A 207 -3.59 23.51 13.12
N ASN A 208 -4.01 24.76 13.31
CA ASN A 208 -4.84 25.51 12.38
C ASN A 208 -4.10 25.89 11.09
N LEU A 209 -2.86 26.39 11.19
CA LEU A 209 -1.99 26.75 10.07
C LEU A 209 -1.66 25.54 9.19
N THR A 210 -1.35 24.40 9.81
CA THR A 210 -0.96 23.18 9.06
C THR A 210 -2.13 22.47 8.37
N ARG A 211 -3.38 22.93 8.51
CA ARG A 211 -4.53 22.38 7.75
C ARG A 211 -4.40 22.58 6.23
N ILE A 212 -3.72 23.66 5.81
CA ILE A 212 -3.48 23.95 4.40
C ILE A 212 -2.07 23.53 3.97
N TYR A 213 -1.90 23.27 2.67
CA TYR A 213 -0.63 22.85 2.08
C TYR A 213 0.51 23.83 2.37
N GLU A 214 0.34 25.13 2.13
CA GLU A 214 1.43 26.11 2.32
C GLU A 214 1.84 26.26 3.79
N GLY A 215 0.86 26.28 4.73
CA GLY A 215 1.14 26.32 6.15
C GLY A 215 1.87 25.06 6.64
N ALA A 216 1.45 23.87 6.19
CA ALA A 216 2.16 22.63 6.49
C ALA A 216 3.57 22.59 5.89
N ARG A 217 3.73 23.06 4.64
CA ARG A 217 5.02 23.17 3.95
C ARG A 217 5.97 24.13 4.68
N THR A 218 5.52 25.32 5.08
CA THR A 218 6.35 26.29 5.81
C THR A 218 6.71 25.76 7.19
N CYS A 219 5.76 25.21 7.96
CA CYS A 219 6.02 24.58 9.26
C CYS A 219 7.03 23.42 9.19
N ALA A 220 7.07 22.66 8.10
CA ALA A 220 8.03 21.56 7.90
C ALA A 220 9.50 21.98 7.77
N HIS A 221 9.81 23.28 7.74
CA HIS A 221 11.18 23.81 7.75
C HIS A 221 11.70 24.14 9.16
N PHE A 222 10.84 24.06 10.20
CA PHE A 222 11.18 24.39 11.58
C PHE A 222 11.17 23.14 12.47
N PRO A 223 12.04 23.04 13.50
CA PRO A 223 12.16 21.85 14.37
C PRO A 223 11.04 21.77 15.43
N ILE A 224 9.79 21.96 15.01
CA ILE A 224 8.60 21.96 15.89
C ILE A 224 8.11 20.56 16.26
N LEU A 225 8.52 19.50 15.55
CA LEU A 225 8.07 18.13 15.81
C LEU A 225 8.53 17.63 17.18
N ALA A 226 9.78 17.91 17.58
CA ALA A 226 10.32 17.52 18.87
C ALA A 226 9.53 18.10 20.08
N PRO A 227 9.28 19.42 20.18
CA PRO A 227 8.46 19.97 21.27
C PRO A 227 7.00 19.52 21.21
N VAL A 228 6.39 19.39 20.03
CA VAL A 228 5.02 18.89 19.89
C VAL A 228 4.89 17.42 20.37
N LEU A 229 5.88 16.58 20.08
CA LEU A 229 5.91 15.18 20.54
C LEU A 229 6.10 15.05 22.06
N LEU A 230 6.71 16.02 22.74
CA LEU A 230 6.82 15.99 24.21
C LEU A 230 5.45 16.08 24.91
N LEU A 231 4.45 16.70 24.27
CA LEU A 231 3.06 16.72 24.74
C LEU A 231 2.43 15.32 24.60
N VAL A 232 2.52 14.73 23.40
CA VAL A 232 2.01 13.38 23.09
C VAL A 232 2.69 12.31 23.96
N LYS A 233 3.95 12.51 24.37
CA LYS A 233 4.70 11.64 25.29
C LYS A 233 4.15 11.63 26.72
N LYS A 234 3.50 12.72 27.17
CA LYS A 234 2.94 12.87 28.53
C LYS A 234 1.43 13.15 28.52
N PRO A 235 0.58 12.32 27.86
CA PRO A 235 -0.81 12.66 27.55
C PRO A 235 -1.75 12.67 28.76
N ARG A 236 -1.28 12.26 29.95
CA ARG A 236 -2.03 12.44 31.22
C ARG A 236 -1.88 13.85 31.82
N LEU A 237 -0.98 14.68 31.29
CA LEU A 237 -0.68 16.04 31.76
C LEU A 237 -1.19 17.13 30.81
N CYS A 238 -1.76 16.75 29.66
CA CYS A 238 -2.25 17.68 28.64
C CYS A 238 -3.77 17.56 28.49
N PRO A 239 -4.50 18.65 28.24
CA PRO A 239 -5.90 18.59 27.79
C PRO A 239 -6.06 17.80 26.49
N ALA A 240 -7.22 17.19 26.30
CA ALA A 240 -7.54 16.44 25.08
C ALA A 240 -7.37 17.26 23.80
N GLU A 241 -7.81 18.53 23.80
CA GLU A 241 -7.69 19.46 22.68
C GLU A 241 -6.23 19.75 22.31
N THR A 242 -5.36 19.91 23.30
CA THR A 242 -3.92 20.10 23.07
C THR A 242 -3.28 18.87 22.42
N LEU A 243 -3.75 17.67 22.78
CA LEU A 243 -3.31 16.42 22.15
C LEU A 243 -3.90 16.23 20.75
N MET A 244 -5.13 16.68 20.49
CA MET A 244 -5.72 16.74 19.16
C MET A 244 -4.89 17.65 18.25
N HIS A 245 -4.62 18.89 18.69
CA HIS A 245 -3.81 19.87 17.97
C HIS A 245 -2.38 19.35 17.72
N ALA A 246 -1.73 18.75 18.73
CA ALA A 246 -0.42 18.13 18.56
C ALA A 246 -0.43 16.98 17.52
N ALA A 247 -1.44 16.10 17.57
CA ALA A 247 -1.59 15.02 16.60
C ALA A 247 -1.92 15.53 15.19
N MET A 248 -2.69 16.62 15.05
CA MET A 248 -2.93 17.30 13.77
C MET A 248 -1.64 17.87 13.18
N VAL A 249 -0.84 18.61 13.96
CA VAL A 249 0.47 19.12 13.51
C VAL A 249 1.36 17.97 13.02
N ILE A 250 1.46 16.88 13.78
CA ILE A 250 2.23 15.70 13.36
C ILE A 250 1.67 15.10 12.06
N THR A 251 0.35 14.91 11.95
CA THR A 251 -0.31 14.34 10.76
C THR A 251 -0.03 15.18 9.51
N ASN A 252 -0.15 16.50 9.63
CA ASN A 252 -0.04 17.42 8.51
C ASN A 252 1.43 17.61 8.09
N VAL A 253 2.31 17.92 9.04
CA VAL A 253 3.74 18.17 8.78
C VAL A 253 4.47 16.90 8.34
N ALA A 254 4.12 15.72 8.88
CA ALA A 254 4.68 14.44 8.42
C ALA A 254 4.16 13.99 7.04
N SER A 255 3.33 14.78 6.35
CA SER A 255 3.02 14.53 4.93
C SER A 255 4.25 14.77 4.04
N TYR A 256 5.18 15.66 4.43
CA TYR A 256 6.42 15.95 3.71
C TYR A 256 7.53 14.98 4.11
N ASP A 257 8.21 14.36 3.14
CA ASP A 257 9.12 13.24 3.40
C ASP A 257 10.30 13.55 4.34
N GLN A 258 10.80 14.79 4.39
CA GLN A 258 11.89 15.14 5.29
C GLN A 258 11.40 15.18 6.75
N ALA A 259 10.30 15.90 7.02
CA ALA A 259 9.70 15.98 8.34
C ALA A 259 9.07 14.64 8.79
N LYS A 260 8.63 13.80 7.83
CA LYS A 260 8.22 12.41 8.08
C LYS A 260 9.36 11.57 8.64
N ARG A 261 10.57 11.68 8.07
CA ARG A 261 11.78 11.00 8.59
C ARG A 261 12.14 11.51 9.98
N GLU A 262 12.11 12.83 10.20
CA GLU A 262 12.34 13.44 11.52
C GLU A 262 11.35 12.89 12.57
N ALA A 263 10.04 12.89 12.27
CA ALA A 263 9.02 12.33 13.15
C ALA A 263 9.29 10.84 13.48
N ILE A 264 9.69 10.03 12.50
CA ILE A 264 10.05 8.61 12.73
C ILE A 264 11.31 8.49 13.60
N GLN A 265 12.33 9.32 13.38
CA GLN A 265 13.55 9.37 14.20
C GLN A 265 13.30 9.84 15.63
N LEU A 266 12.25 10.64 15.86
CA LEU A 266 11.76 11.06 17.18
C LEU A 266 10.79 10.03 17.81
N ASP A 267 10.72 8.81 17.27
CA ASP A 267 9.81 7.73 17.70
C ASP A 267 8.32 8.15 17.72
N ALA A 268 7.88 9.06 16.84
CA ALA A 268 6.50 9.58 16.83
C ALA A 268 5.44 8.47 16.77
N VAL A 269 5.71 7.39 16.02
CA VAL A 269 4.86 6.21 15.91
C VAL A 269 4.61 5.57 17.28
N GLU A 270 5.67 5.33 18.06
CA GLU A 270 5.58 4.77 19.41
C GLU A 270 4.80 5.70 20.34
N HIS A 271 5.11 7.00 20.31
CA HIS A 271 4.49 7.98 21.20
C HIS A 271 2.99 8.15 20.91
N CYS A 272 2.58 8.24 19.63
CA CYS A 272 1.18 8.30 19.22
C CYS A 272 0.42 7.01 19.60
N LEU A 273 1.00 5.82 19.39
CA LEU A 273 0.36 4.54 19.78
C LEU A 273 0.24 4.39 21.31
N LYS A 274 1.25 4.81 22.07
CA LYS A 274 1.20 4.84 23.55
C LYS A 274 0.28 5.92 24.11
N ALA A 275 -0.01 6.99 23.35
CA ALA A 275 -1.06 7.95 23.67
C ALA A 275 -2.45 7.38 23.36
N LEU A 276 -2.64 6.82 22.17
CA LEU A 276 -3.87 6.16 21.71
C LEU A 276 -4.35 5.09 22.69
N SER A 277 -3.45 4.19 23.12
CA SER A 277 -3.75 3.18 24.13
C SER A 277 -4.26 3.79 25.45
N LYS A 278 -3.70 4.91 25.91
CA LYS A 278 -4.17 5.63 27.12
C LYS A 278 -5.53 6.31 26.92
N VAL A 279 -5.83 6.81 25.72
CA VAL A 279 -7.14 7.38 25.37
C VAL A 279 -8.22 6.29 25.36
N ILE A 280 -7.94 5.13 24.75
CA ILE A 280 -8.87 3.97 24.74
C ILE A 280 -9.05 3.40 26.16
N GLN A 281 -8.00 3.38 26.99
CA GLN A 281 -8.08 3.00 28.41
C GLN A 281 -8.71 4.07 29.34
N GLY A 282 -9.15 5.23 28.82
CA GLY A 282 -9.82 6.27 29.61
C GLY A 282 -8.88 7.03 30.57
N GLN A 283 -7.56 6.97 30.36
CA GLN A 283 -6.54 7.56 31.22
C GLN A 283 -6.16 9.00 30.83
N VAL A 284 -6.80 9.55 29.80
CA VAL A 284 -6.65 10.94 29.35
C VAL A 284 -7.95 11.67 29.66
N ARG A 285 -7.87 12.85 30.29
CA ARG A 285 -9.05 13.64 30.68
C ARG A 285 -9.73 14.20 29.43
N CYS A 286 -10.94 13.73 29.16
CA CYS A 286 -11.82 14.19 28.08
C CYS A 286 -13.20 14.41 28.69
N ASP A 287 -13.72 15.64 28.66
CA ASP A 287 -14.99 15.98 29.33
C ASP A 287 -16.23 15.56 28.51
N LEU A 288 -16.04 15.28 27.22
CA LEU A 288 -17.06 14.89 26.25
C LEU A 288 -16.59 13.67 25.45
N VAL A 289 -17.53 12.82 25.02
CA VAL A 289 -17.24 11.60 24.25
C VAL A 289 -16.77 11.95 22.85
N GLU A 290 -17.37 12.97 22.24
CA GLU A 290 -17.06 13.48 20.91
C GLU A 290 -15.60 13.95 20.81
N LYS A 291 -15.09 14.62 21.86
CA LYS A 291 -13.68 15.03 21.96
C LYS A 291 -12.73 13.82 22.08
N ARG A 292 -13.18 12.73 22.71
CA ARG A 292 -12.41 11.48 22.85
C ARG A 292 -12.35 10.70 21.53
N ASP A 293 -13.48 10.60 20.83
CA ASP A 293 -13.58 10.00 19.50
C ASP A 293 -12.70 10.76 18.50
N GLU A 294 -12.72 12.09 18.54
CA GLU A 294 -11.90 12.95 17.67
C GLU A 294 -10.40 12.90 18.01
N LEU A 295 -10.02 12.90 19.29
CA LEU A 295 -8.64 12.66 19.72
C LEU A 295 -8.14 11.28 19.24
N THR A 296 -8.99 10.25 19.32
CA THR A 296 -8.70 8.91 18.80
C THR A 296 -8.49 8.96 17.28
N ARG A 297 -9.36 9.65 16.53
CA ARG A 297 -9.22 9.87 15.09
C ARG A 297 -7.91 10.57 14.73
N CYS A 298 -7.54 11.65 15.43
CA CYS A 298 -6.31 12.39 15.18
C CYS A 298 -5.05 11.57 15.47
N LEU A 299 -5.01 10.81 16.57
CA LEU A 299 -3.88 9.94 16.91
C LEU A 299 -3.69 8.79 15.89
N VAL A 300 -4.78 8.14 15.44
CA VAL A 300 -4.69 7.10 14.41
C VAL A 300 -4.29 7.73 13.05
N SER A 301 -4.77 8.93 12.73
CA SER A 301 -4.39 9.65 11.50
C SER A 301 -2.89 9.98 11.46
N ALA A 302 -2.30 10.40 12.59
CA ALA A 302 -0.86 10.62 12.69
C ALA A 302 -0.05 9.35 12.40
N VAL A 303 -0.46 8.20 12.96
CA VAL A 303 0.17 6.90 12.68
C VAL A 303 -0.04 6.48 11.22
N MET A 304 -1.19 6.79 10.62
CA MET A 304 -1.49 6.49 9.21
C MET A 304 -0.61 7.27 8.23
N THR A 305 -0.39 8.58 8.44
CA THR A 305 0.56 9.34 7.61
C THR A 305 1.97 8.77 7.74
N LEU A 306 2.40 8.43 8.96
CA LEU A 306 3.72 7.86 9.22
C LEU A 306 3.90 6.46 8.62
N SER A 307 2.87 5.60 8.62
CA SER A 307 2.95 4.22 8.10
C SER A 307 3.27 4.14 6.61
N THR A 308 3.09 5.23 5.85
CA THR A 308 3.52 5.32 4.44
C THR A 308 5.02 5.07 4.24
N ALA A 309 5.85 5.30 5.27
CA ALA A 309 7.28 4.98 5.24
C ALA A 309 7.55 3.53 5.70
N GLU A 310 8.49 2.83 5.04
CA GLU A 310 8.87 1.47 5.43
C GLU A 310 9.50 1.41 6.84
N ASP A 311 10.20 2.47 7.25
CA ASP A 311 10.87 2.60 8.56
C ASP A 311 9.91 2.80 9.75
N ALA A 312 8.66 3.20 9.51
CA ALA A 312 7.65 3.35 10.57
C ALA A 312 7.03 2.00 10.97
N LYS A 313 6.89 1.08 10.01
CA LYS A 313 6.21 -0.21 10.15
C LYS A 313 6.74 -1.12 11.27
N PRO A 314 8.05 -1.16 11.59
CA PRO A 314 8.56 -1.92 12.73
C PRO A 314 7.91 -1.49 14.07
N ARG A 315 7.82 -0.18 14.33
CA ARG A 315 7.21 0.39 15.54
C ARG A 315 5.69 0.19 15.59
N ILE A 316 5.03 0.16 14.43
CA ILE A 316 3.60 -0.18 14.32
C ILE A 316 3.35 -1.63 14.72
N ILE A 317 4.23 -2.56 14.32
CA ILE A 317 4.14 -3.98 14.71
C ILE A 317 4.47 -4.17 16.19
N GLU A 318 5.40 -3.38 16.74
CA GLU A 318 5.82 -3.43 18.15
C GLU A 318 4.75 -2.90 19.12
N PHE A 319 4.15 -1.73 18.83
CA PHE A 319 3.24 -1.03 19.75
C PHE A 319 1.78 -0.95 19.30
N GLY A 320 1.48 -1.33 18.05
CA GLY A 320 0.18 -1.09 17.44
C GLY A 320 -0.84 -2.21 17.57
N ILE A 321 -0.41 -3.45 17.86
CA ILE A 321 -1.26 -4.66 17.81
C ILE A 321 -2.59 -4.48 18.56
N GLU A 322 -2.53 -4.14 19.85
CA GLU A 322 -3.72 -3.95 20.67
C GLU A 322 -4.49 -2.65 20.36
N PRO A 323 -3.88 -1.44 20.41
CA PRO A 323 -4.65 -0.20 20.24
C PRO A 323 -5.27 -0.06 18.84
N LEU A 324 -4.65 -0.59 17.78
CA LEU A 324 -5.23 -0.57 16.44
C LEU A 324 -6.35 -1.61 16.28
N ALA A 325 -6.21 -2.81 16.87
CA ALA A 325 -7.29 -3.79 16.89
C ALA A 325 -8.53 -3.26 17.64
N GLN A 326 -8.34 -2.55 18.76
CA GLN A 326 -9.42 -1.86 19.48
C GLN A 326 -10.06 -0.74 18.66
N CYS A 327 -9.31 -0.08 17.77
CA CYS A 327 -9.87 0.91 16.85
C CYS A 327 -10.74 0.31 15.73
N LEU A 328 -10.63 -0.99 15.41
CA LEU A 328 -11.46 -1.64 14.39
C LEU A 328 -12.93 -1.80 14.81
N THR A 329 -13.23 -1.80 16.11
CA THR A 329 -14.60 -1.87 16.66
C THR A 329 -15.14 -0.50 17.11
N HIS A 330 -14.45 0.58 16.76
CA HIS A 330 -14.78 1.93 17.23
C HIS A 330 -16.09 2.47 16.60
N SER A 331 -16.81 3.34 17.30
CA SER A 331 -18.03 4.06 16.88
C SER A 331 -17.85 4.78 15.53
N SER A 332 -16.90 5.71 15.48
CA SER A 332 -16.54 6.48 14.29
C SER A 332 -15.97 5.61 13.16
N THR A 333 -16.61 5.68 11.99
CA THR A 333 -16.17 4.97 10.77
C THR A 333 -14.76 5.36 10.33
N SER A 334 -14.38 6.64 10.48
CA SER A 334 -13.04 7.12 10.12
C SER A 334 -11.94 6.54 11.02
N VAL A 335 -12.24 6.26 12.30
CA VAL A 335 -11.29 5.56 13.20
C VAL A 335 -11.07 4.13 12.73
N ARG A 336 -12.15 3.39 12.40
CA ARG A 336 -12.05 2.02 11.86
C ARG A 336 -11.25 1.98 10.56
N GLN A 337 -11.55 2.90 9.63
CA GLN A 337 -10.87 2.99 8.32
C GLN A 337 -9.38 3.30 8.47
N ASN A 338 -9.02 4.33 9.25
CA ASN A 338 -7.61 4.70 9.41
C ASN A 338 -6.82 3.59 10.12
N ALA A 339 -7.41 2.89 11.10
CA ALA A 339 -6.77 1.74 11.74
C ALA A 339 -6.57 0.57 10.76
N ALA A 340 -7.55 0.24 9.92
CA ALA A 340 -7.43 -0.78 8.89
C ALA A 340 -6.33 -0.46 7.86
N ILE A 341 -6.17 0.81 7.49
CA ILE A 341 -5.08 1.27 6.60
C ILE A 341 -3.71 1.11 7.27
N VAL A 342 -3.57 1.51 8.54
CA VAL A 342 -2.33 1.35 9.32
C VAL A 342 -1.93 -0.13 9.42
N ILE A 343 -2.88 -1.01 9.75
CA ILE A 343 -2.65 -2.46 9.88
C ILE A 343 -2.21 -3.07 8.55
N ASN A 344 -2.90 -2.76 7.44
CA ASN A 344 -2.50 -3.20 6.09
C ASN A 344 -1.10 -2.73 5.74
N SER A 345 -0.81 -1.45 5.98
CA SER A 345 0.49 -0.84 5.69
C SER A 345 1.62 -1.52 6.45
N ALA A 346 1.42 -1.87 7.72
CA ALA A 346 2.36 -2.66 8.51
C ALA A 346 2.53 -4.11 8.01
N CYS A 347 1.45 -4.74 7.54
CA CYS A 347 1.43 -6.10 7.02
C CYS A 347 2.08 -6.26 5.63
N GLU A 348 2.48 -5.17 4.96
CA GLU A 348 3.40 -5.25 3.83
C GLU A 348 4.77 -5.82 4.21
N LEU A 349 5.17 -5.69 5.48
CA LEU A 349 6.30 -6.44 6.05
C LEU A 349 5.80 -7.83 6.47
N PRO A 350 6.41 -8.94 6.00
CA PRO A 350 5.94 -10.30 6.34
C PRO A 350 5.85 -10.59 7.84
N ARG A 351 6.72 -9.99 8.66
CA ARG A 351 6.70 -10.11 10.13
C ARG A 351 5.52 -9.41 10.82
N GLY A 352 4.81 -8.51 10.13
CA GLY A 352 3.63 -7.83 10.66
C GLY A 352 2.34 -8.66 10.52
N VAL A 353 2.27 -9.50 9.47
CA VAL A 353 1.09 -10.32 9.17
C VAL A 353 0.71 -11.20 10.36
N THR A 354 1.65 -11.96 10.91
CA THR A 354 1.38 -12.93 11.98
C THR A 354 0.75 -12.30 13.23
N PRO A 355 1.37 -11.32 13.93
CA PRO A 355 0.80 -10.80 15.17
C PRO A 355 -0.57 -10.12 14.98
N PHE A 356 -0.82 -9.43 13.87
CA PHE A 356 -2.16 -8.90 13.58
C PHE A 356 -3.17 -10.02 13.24
N THR A 357 -2.76 -11.07 12.51
CA THR A 357 -3.61 -12.24 12.24
C THR A 357 -4.02 -12.94 13.53
N GLN A 358 -3.07 -13.22 14.44
CA GLN A 358 -3.37 -13.84 15.74
C GLN A 358 -4.32 -12.96 16.57
N ARG A 359 -4.11 -11.64 16.61
CA ARG A 359 -4.96 -10.72 17.38
C ARG A 359 -6.39 -10.61 16.86
N LEU A 360 -6.63 -10.88 15.57
CA LEU A 360 -7.94 -10.82 14.92
C LEU A 360 -8.55 -12.21 14.66
N LEU A 361 -7.90 -13.31 15.06
CA LEU A 361 -8.32 -14.68 14.78
C LEU A 361 -9.74 -14.98 15.26
N HIS A 362 -10.04 -14.57 16.50
CA HIS A 362 -11.36 -14.66 17.13
C HIS A 362 -12.34 -13.55 16.70
N SER A 363 -12.06 -12.86 15.59
CA SER A 363 -12.92 -11.86 14.96
C SER A 363 -12.83 -11.98 13.43
N PRO A 364 -13.28 -13.11 12.85
CA PRO A 364 -12.99 -13.47 11.45
C PRO A 364 -13.48 -12.41 10.46
N ASP A 365 -14.62 -11.79 10.71
CA ASP A 365 -15.19 -10.68 9.95
C ASP A 365 -14.16 -9.54 9.79
N LEU A 366 -13.57 -9.07 10.90
CA LEU A 366 -12.54 -8.02 10.91
C LEU A 366 -11.21 -8.49 10.30
N LEU A 367 -10.82 -9.75 10.51
CA LEU A 367 -9.64 -10.34 9.89
C LEU A 367 -9.77 -10.38 8.36
N VAL A 368 -10.95 -10.74 7.86
CA VAL A 368 -11.29 -10.87 6.42
C VAL A 368 -11.50 -9.50 5.77
N ASP A 369 -11.98 -8.49 6.51
CA ASP A 369 -12.11 -7.11 6.04
C ASP A 369 -10.77 -6.35 6.04
N VAL A 370 -9.91 -6.57 7.05
CA VAL A 370 -8.62 -5.86 7.16
C VAL A 370 -7.52 -6.59 6.39
N LEU A 371 -7.29 -7.89 6.61
CA LEU A 371 -6.14 -8.60 6.05
C LEU A 371 -6.50 -9.49 4.85
N GLY A 372 -7.68 -10.12 4.88
CA GLY A 372 -8.14 -11.02 3.82
C GLY A 372 -7.06 -12.07 3.44
N ILE A 373 -6.75 -12.16 2.14
CA ILE A 373 -5.78 -13.11 1.57
C ILE A 373 -4.36 -12.93 2.17
N ALA A 374 -4.03 -11.77 2.72
CA ALA A 374 -2.73 -11.55 3.37
C ALA A 374 -2.57 -12.39 4.64
N ALA A 375 -3.66 -12.68 5.37
CA ALA A 375 -3.63 -13.46 6.61
C ALA A 375 -3.35 -14.96 6.39
N VAL A 376 -3.70 -15.51 5.21
CA VAL A 376 -3.67 -16.97 4.93
C VAL A 376 -2.34 -17.64 5.36
N PRO A 377 -1.13 -17.14 5.04
CA PRO A 377 0.12 -17.79 5.46
C PRO A 377 0.40 -17.76 6.96
N ALA A 378 -0.27 -16.89 7.72
CA ALA A 378 -0.16 -16.82 9.17
C ALA A 378 -1.18 -17.71 9.89
N LEU A 379 -2.25 -18.15 9.21
CA LEU A 379 -3.26 -19.08 9.75
C LEU A 379 -2.77 -20.54 9.78
N ASP A 380 -1.75 -20.90 8.99
CA ASP A 380 -1.18 -22.26 8.97
C ASP A 380 -0.78 -22.75 10.37
N LYS A 381 -0.19 -21.89 11.20
CA LYS A 381 0.21 -22.24 12.58
C LYS A 381 -1.01 -22.71 13.41
N ASN A 382 -2.16 -22.05 13.24
CA ASN A 382 -3.39 -22.33 13.98
C ASN A 382 -4.19 -23.49 13.34
N VAL A 383 -4.02 -23.76 12.05
CA VAL A 383 -4.50 -25.01 11.42
C VAL A 383 -3.71 -26.22 11.92
N ARG A 384 -2.41 -26.04 12.16
CA ARG A 384 -1.46 -27.09 12.58
C ARG A 384 -1.24 -27.17 14.09
N SER A 385 -2.04 -26.49 14.91
CA SER A 385 -2.02 -26.62 16.37
C SER A 385 -2.99 -27.69 16.88
N PHE A 386 -4.04 -28.00 16.12
CA PHE A 386 -5.15 -28.89 16.51
C PHE A 386 -5.77 -28.49 17.86
N ASP A 387 -5.89 -27.17 18.04
CA ASP A 387 -6.35 -26.48 19.24
C ASP A 387 -7.87 -26.22 19.14
N ASP A 388 -8.60 -26.41 20.24
CA ASP A 388 -10.06 -26.39 20.25
C ASP A 388 -10.69 -25.00 20.17
N GLU A 389 -9.92 -23.92 20.30
CA GLU A 389 -10.34 -22.55 19.97
C GLU A 389 -9.68 -22.04 18.66
N ASP A 390 -8.35 -22.15 18.56
CA ASP A 390 -7.54 -21.54 17.49
C ASP A 390 -7.76 -22.22 16.12
N THR A 391 -7.89 -23.55 16.06
CA THR A 391 -8.08 -24.29 14.81
C THR A 391 -9.46 -24.05 14.18
N PRO A 392 -10.59 -24.14 14.92
CA PRO A 392 -11.90 -23.73 14.41
C PRO A 392 -11.93 -22.28 13.92
N ALA A 393 -11.33 -21.35 14.65
CA ALA A 393 -11.26 -19.94 14.27
C ALA A 393 -10.49 -19.73 12.95
N ALA A 394 -9.36 -20.42 12.77
CA ALA A 394 -8.56 -20.34 11.55
C ALA A 394 -9.28 -20.92 10.33
N VAL A 395 -9.96 -22.06 10.47
CA VAL A 395 -10.74 -22.70 9.39
C VAL A 395 -11.94 -21.83 9.00
N LYS A 396 -12.62 -21.22 9.98
CA LYS A 396 -13.69 -20.24 9.75
C LYS A 396 -13.17 -19.03 9.00
N ALA A 397 -12.02 -18.46 9.40
CA ALA A 397 -11.38 -17.35 8.69
C ALA A 397 -11.05 -17.73 7.23
N LEU A 398 -10.43 -18.89 6.99
CA LEU A 398 -10.12 -19.36 5.62
C LEU A 398 -11.38 -19.49 4.75
N THR A 399 -12.47 -20.05 5.28
CA THR A 399 -13.75 -20.16 4.58
C THR A 399 -14.30 -18.78 4.18
N TRP A 400 -14.13 -17.76 5.03
CA TRP A 400 -14.60 -16.40 4.74
C TRP A 400 -13.71 -15.66 3.74
N ILE A 401 -12.38 -15.82 3.80
CA ILE A 401 -11.46 -15.27 2.78
C ILE A 401 -11.77 -15.90 1.42
N GLN A 402 -11.98 -17.22 1.37
CA GLN A 402 -12.29 -17.96 0.15
C GLN A 402 -13.66 -17.60 -0.45
N LYS A 403 -14.63 -17.15 0.36
CA LYS A 403 -15.89 -16.58 -0.13
C LYS A 403 -15.71 -15.23 -0.84
N LYS A 404 -14.67 -14.45 -0.50
CA LYS A 404 -14.36 -13.17 -1.18
C LYS A 404 -13.46 -13.36 -2.42
N ASP A 405 -12.48 -14.26 -2.36
CA ASP A 405 -11.64 -14.62 -3.51
C ASP A 405 -11.23 -16.10 -3.43
N ALA A 406 -11.98 -16.97 -4.11
CA ALA A 406 -11.72 -18.40 -4.13
C ALA A 406 -10.37 -18.75 -4.79
N TYR A 407 -10.03 -18.09 -5.90
CA TYR A 407 -8.82 -18.37 -6.68
C TYR A 407 -7.56 -17.86 -5.98
N GLY A 408 -7.56 -16.61 -5.52
CA GLY A 408 -6.44 -16.03 -4.76
C GLY A 408 -6.20 -16.75 -3.44
N THR A 409 -7.26 -17.23 -2.78
CA THR A 409 -7.13 -18.05 -1.57
C THR A 409 -6.56 -19.45 -1.87
N ALA A 410 -7.10 -20.17 -2.86
CA ALA A 410 -6.59 -21.48 -3.26
C ALA A 410 -5.11 -21.42 -3.68
N ASN A 411 -4.75 -20.41 -4.49
CA ASN A 411 -3.37 -20.14 -4.88
C ASN A 411 -2.49 -19.83 -3.66
N ARG A 412 -2.99 -19.03 -2.69
CA ARG A 412 -2.21 -18.66 -1.51
C ARG A 412 -2.00 -19.81 -0.53
N ILE A 413 -2.99 -20.68 -0.32
CA ILE A 413 -2.85 -21.92 0.46
C ILE A 413 -1.76 -22.78 -0.18
N VAL A 414 -1.83 -23.01 -1.49
CA VAL A 414 -0.84 -23.80 -2.26
C VAL A 414 0.56 -23.17 -2.32
N GLN A 415 0.67 -21.84 -2.21
CA GLN A 415 1.96 -21.13 -2.10
C GLN A 415 2.51 -21.07 -0.66
N THR A 416 1.71 -21.43 0.35
CA THR A 416 2.14 -21.49 1.74
C THR A 416 2.74 -22.87 2.01
N LEU A 417 3.92 -22.92 2.61
CA LEU A 417 4.60 -24.18 2.91
C LEU A 417 3.75 -25.01 3.87
N ASP A 418 3.64 -26.32 3.59
CA ASP A 418 2.89 -27.34 4.34
C ASP A 418 1.38 -27.11 4.54
N MET A 419 0.84 -25.92 4.29
CA MET A 419 -0.53 -25.54 4.66
C MET A 419 -1.63 -26.41 4.03
N LEU A 420 -1.45 -26.85 2.79
CA LEU A 420 -2.37 -27.79 2.16
C LEU A 420 -2.34 -29.17 2.86
N ASP A 421 -1.15 -29.68 3.19
CA ASP A 421 -1.01 -30.94 3.93
C ASP A 421 -1.51 -30.82 5.38
N ASN A 422 -1.37 -29.65 6.01
CA ASN A 422 -1.85 -29.41 7.38
C ASN A 422 -3.39 -29.33 7.42
N LEU A 423 -4.02 -28.66 6.44
CA LEU A 423 -5.47 -28.74 6.22
C LEU A 423 -5.91 -30.18 5.98
N VAL A 424 -5.24 -30.91 5.08
CA VAL A 424 -5.63 -32.31 4.78
C VAL A 424 -5.51 -33.22 6.02
N LYS A 425 -4.47 -33.10 6.86
CA LYS A 425 -4.38 -33.85 8.12
C LYS A 425 -5.52 -33.52 9.09
N ALA A 426 -5.91 -32.26 9.19
CA ALA A 426 -7.00 -31.81 10.06
C ALA A 426 -8.37 -32.42 9.70
N LEU A 427 -8.53 -33.10 8.55
CA LEU A 427 -9.72 -33.89 8.22
C LEU A 427 -9.89 -35.17 9.06
N ILE A 428 -8.79 -35.76 9.50
CA ILE A 428 -8.75 -37.08 10.16
C ILE A 428 -8.13 -37.04 11.56
N GLU A 429 -7.65 -35.89 12.00
CA GLU A 429 -7.05 -35.75 13.32
C GLU A 429 -8.14 -35.74 14.41
N SER A 430 -7.89 -36.55 15.45
CA SER A 430 -8.82 -36.85 16.53
C SER A 430 -9.03 -35.70 17.52
N GLU A 431 -8.09 -34.77 17.58
CA GLU A 431 -8.14 -33.55 18.41
C GLU A 431 -8.99 -32.45 17.74
N VAL A 432 -9.23 -32.53 16.42
CA VAL A 432 -9.99 -31.51 15.66
C VAL A 432 -11.50 -31.80 15.72
N PRO A 433 -12.35 -30.86 16.21
CA PRO A 433 -13.80 -31.08 16.29
C PRO A 433 -14.45 -31.37 14.93
N ALA A 434 -15.47 -32.24 14.90
CA ALA A 434 -16.13 -32.68 13.66
C ALA A 434 -16.71 -31.53 12.80
N GLU A 435 -17.22 -30.46 13.41
CA GLU A 435 -17.67 -29.26 12.68
C GLU A 435 -16.50 -28.54 11.98
N THR A 436 -15.32 -28.56 12.58
CA THR A 436 -14.08 -28.01 12.01
C THR A 436 -13.52 -28.92 10.93
N GLN A 437 -13.56 -30.24 11.11
CA GLN A 437 -13.25 -31.22 10.05
C GLN A 437 -14.14 -30.99 8.81
N GLN A 438 -15.45 -30.74 9.01
CA GLN A 438 -16.36 -30.37 7.92
C GLN A 438 -16.02 -29.00 7.31
N GLY A 439 -15.63 -28.01 8.12
CA GLY A 439 -15.15 -26.71 7.62
C GLY A 439 -13.89 -26.83 6.75
N VAL A 440 -12.96 -27.70 7.13
CA VAL A 440 -11.76 -28.05 6.34
C VAL A 440 -12.16 -28.74 5.03
N ALA A 441 -13.06 -29.72 5.09
CA ALA A 441 -13.59 -30.40 3.91
C ALA A 441 -14.27 -29.41 2.93
N ASP A 442 -14.99 -28.43 3.45
CA ASP A 442 -15.60 -27.34 2.68
C ASP A 442 -14.55 -26.43 2.00
N VAL A 443 -13.47 -26.06 2.70
CA VAL A 443 -12.37 -25.27 2.12
C VAL A 443 -11.67 -26.05 1.00
N LEU A 444 -11.37 -27.33 1.22
CA LEU A 444 -10.70 -28.19 0.24
C LEU A 444 -11.61 -28.49 -0.97
N ARG A 445 -12.91 -28.70 -0.76
CA ARG A 445 -13.90 -28.86 -1.85
C ARG A 445 -13.98 -27.62 -2.71
N ARG A 446 -14.07 -26.43 -2.10
CA ARG A 446 -14.02 -25.14 -2.81
C ARG A 446 -12.70 -24.93 -3.54
N MET A 447 -11.56 -25.39 -3.01
CA MET A 447 -10.29 -25.37 -3.74
C MET A 447 -10.34 -26.26 -4.98
N GLY A 448 -10.86 -27.49 -4.87
CA GLY A 448 -11.02 -28.40 -6.01
C GLY A 448 -11.97 -27.86 -7.09
N GLN A 449 -13.04 -27.18 -6.68
CA GLN A 449 -14.02 -26.54 -7.56
C GLN A 449 -13.50 -25.26 -8.25
N THR A 450 -12.40 -24.67 -7.78
CA THR A 450 -11.81 -23.46 -8.40
C THR A 450 -11.20 -23.74 -9.78
N ASP A 451 -10.41 -24.81 -9.90
CA ASP A 451 -9.70 -25.21 -11.13
C ASP A 451 -9.13 -26.63 -11.02
N THR A 452 -8.99 -27.32 -12.15
CA THR A 452 -8.49 -28.71 -12.23
C THR A 452 -7.04 -28.87 -11.73
N SER A 453 -6.22 -27.82 -11.72
CA SER A 453 -4.89 -27.85 -11.10
C SER A 453 -4.99 -27.88 -9.58
N TYR A 454 -5.93 -27.14 -8.97
CA TYR A 454 -6.17 -27.20 -7.53
C TYR A 454 -6.82 -28.52 -7.12
N GLN A 455 -7.77 -29.04 -7.91
CA GLN A 455 -8.35 -30.38 -7.69
C GLN A 455 -7.26 -31.46 -7.64
N ARG A 456 -6.32 -31.45 -8.60
CA ARG A 456 -5.17 -32.37 -8.61
C ARG A 456 -4.20 -32.16 -7.44
N ARG A 457 -3.95 -30.91 -7.04
CA ARG A 457 -3.10 -30.59 -5.88
C ARG A 457 -3.72 -31.09 -4.56
N VAL A 458 -5.01 -30.88 -4.35
CA VAL A 458 -5.76 -31.37 -3.18
C VAL A 458 -5.75 -32.91 -3.17
N GLY A 459 -6.16 -33.57 -4.26
CA GLY A 459 -6.22 -35.05 -4.30
C GLY A 459 -4.87 -35.74 -4.10
N ARG A 460 -3.77 -35.20 -4.69
CA ARG A 460 -2.41 -35.70 -4.41
C ARG A 460 -2.04 -35.57 -2.93
N SER A 461 -2.43 -34.48 -2.25
CA SER A 461 -2.20 -34.33 -0.80
C SER A 461 -3.09 -35.28 0.02
N MET A 462 -4.35 -35.49 -0.38
CA MET A 462 -5.25 -36.44 0.30
C MET A 462 -4.76 -37.89 0.21
N ILE A 463 -4.25 -38.33 -0.95
CA ILE A 463 -3.61 -39.65 -1.10
C ILE A 463 -2.34 -39.73 -0.24
N LYS A 464 -1.47 -38.70 -0.31
CA LYS A 464 -0.23 -38.62 0.49
C LYS A 464 -0.47 -38.75 2.00
N ASN A 465 -1.56 -38.18 2.51
CA ASN A 465 -1.93 -38.23 3.94
C ASN A 465 -2.95 -39.35 4.26
N SER A 466 -3.16 -40.31 3.35
CA SER A 466 -4.00 -41.52 3.56
C SER A 466 -5.46 -41.26 3.96
N ILE A 467 -6.09 -40.21 3.39
CA ILE A 467 -7.51 -39.90 3.64
C ILE A 467 -8.41 -41.03 3.09
N PRO A 468 -9.45 -41.49 3.81
CA PRO A 468 -10.37 -42.53 3.30
C PRO A 468 -11.10 -42.14 2.01
N ASP A 469 -11.23 -43.08 1.07
CA ASP A 469 -11.88 -42.87 -0.25
C ASP A 469 -13.30 -42.29 -0.16
N ALA A 470 -14.09 -42.70 0.83
CA ALA A 470 -15.43 -42.13 1.06
C ALA A 470 -15.41 -40.62 1.34
N LEU A 471 -14.39 -40.11 2.06
CA LEU A 471 -14.20 -38.69 2.32
C LEU A 471 -13.51 -37.98 1.14
N PHE A 472 -12.66 -38.70 0.40
CA PHE A 472 -12.06 -38.26 -0.86
C PHE A 472 -13.15 -37.90 -1.89
N GLY A 473 -14.11 -38.81 -2.12
CA GLY A 473 -15.26 -38.58 -2.99
C GLY A 473 -16.12 -37.39 -2.57
N GLN A 474 -16.37 -37.22 -1.27
CA GLN A 474 -17.14 -36.09 -0.71
C GLN A 474 -16.46 -34.73 -0.85
N ILE A 475 -15.14 -34.69 -1.05
CA ILE A 475 -14.36 -33.45 -1.17
C ILE A 475 -14.04 -33.13 -2.64
N LEU A 476 -13.79 -34.13 -3.49
CA LEU A 476 -13.34 -33.91 -4.87
C LEU A 476 -14.39 -34.23 -5.95
N GLY A 477 -15.51 -34.87 -5.59
CA GLY A 477 -16.55 -35.28 -6.53
C GLY A 477 -16.15 -36.45 -7.45
N LEU A 478 -15.10 -37.17 -7.07
CA LEU A 478 -14.46 -38.26 -7.82
C LEU A 478 -13.99 -39.32 -6.81
N THR A 479 -14.14 -40.60 -7.12
CA THR A 479 -13.45 -41.68 -6.38
C THR A 479 -11.94 -41.58 -6.52
N MET A 480 -11.18 -42.23 -5.62
CA MET A 480 -9.73 -42.36 -5.81
C MET A 480 -9.38 -43.04 -7.13
N VAL A 481 -10.18 -44.00 -7.60
CA VAL A 481 -9.97 -44.68 -8.89
C VAL A 481 -10.14 -43.71 -10.07
N GLU A 482 -11.22 -42.95 -10.13
CA GLU A 482 -11.43 -41.96 -11.20
C GLU A 482 -10.37 -40.85 -11.17
N PHE A 483 -9.91 -40.44 -9.98
CA PHE A 483 -8.84 -39.47 -9.83
C PHE A 483 -7.47 -40.03 -10.24
N GLU A 484 -7.16 -41.28 -9.88
CA GLU A 484 -5.98 -41.97 -10.38
C GLU A 484 -6.07 -42.20 -11.89
N GLU A 485 -7.24 -42.47 -12.46
CA GLU A 485 -7.43 -42.55 -13.91
C GLU A 485 -7.26 -41.19 -14.61
N GLN A 486 -7.70 -40.08 -14.02
CA GLN A 486 -7.41 -38.73 -14.54
C GLN A 486 -5.91 -38.41 -14.46
N LEU A 487 -5.25 -38.75 -13.35
CA LEU A 487 -3.79 -38.65 -13.24
C LEU A 487 -3.10 -39.58 -14.25
N VAL A 488 -3.59 -40.80 -14.47
CA VAL A 488 -3.04 -41.79 -15.40
C VAL A 488 -3.38 -41.48 -16.87
N PHE A 489 -4.39 -40.66 -17.16
CA PHE A 489 -4.58 -40.04 -18.48
C PHE A 489 -3.48 -39.01 -18.72
N PHE A 490 -3.22 -38.14 -17.73
CA PHE A 490 -2.14 -37.15 -17.76
C PHE A 490 -0.74 -37.80 -17.80
N PHE A 491 -0.54 -38.89 -17.05
CA PHE A 491 0.69 -39.67 -17.00
C PHE A 491 0.80 -40.75 -18.09
N ARG A 492 -0.26 -41.05 -18.87
CA ARG A 492 -0.16 -41.95 -20.05
C ARG A 492 0.66 -41.33 -21.19
N MET A 493 0.94 -40.03 -21.11
CA MET A 493 1.87 -39.31 -21.97
C MET A 493 3.31 -39.32 -21.42
N ALA A 494 3.58 -40.12 -20.37
CA ALA A 494 4.89 -40.39 -19.77
C ALA A 494 5.06 -41.92 -19.55
N PRO A 495 6.28 -42.45 -19.37
CA PRO A 495 6.52 -43.89 -19.51
C PRO A 495 5.97 -44.74 -18.35
N LYS A 496 5.25 -45.82 -18.71
CA LYS A 496 4.92 -46.91 -17.77
C LYS A 496 6.15 -47.77 -17.49
N ARG A 497 6.43 -48.04 -16.21
CA ARG A 497 7.31 -49.16 -15.84
C ARG A 497 6.60 -50.50 -16.05
N SER A 498 7.16 -51.36 -16.90
CA SER A 498 6.93 -52.80 -16.83
C SER A 498 7.76 -53.38 -15.69
N PHE A 499 7.12 -54.04 -14.72
CA PHE A 499 7.80 -54.86 -13.71
C PHE A 499 7.31 -56.30 -13.87
N GLU A 500 8.17 -57.17 -14.39
CA GLU A 500 7.94 -58.61 -14.31
C GLU A 500 8.24 -59.10 -12.89
N SER A 501 7.47 -60.09 -12.44
CA SER A 501 7.53 -60.60 -11.07
C SER A 501 8.68 -61.59 -10.88
N HIS A 502 9.66 -61.23 -10.05
CA HIS A 502 10.54 -62.21 -9.41
C HIS A 502 10.47 -62.11 -7.89
N GLU A 503 9.90 -63.14 -7.27
CA GLU A 503 10.06 -63.40 -5.85
C GLU A 503 11.53 -63.71 -5.53
N SER A 504 12.07 -63.11 -4.49
CA SER A 504 13.02 -63.83 -3.63
C SER A 504 12.99 -63.28 -2.21
N SER A 505 13.00 -64.20 -1.24
CA SER A 505 12.99 -63.86 0.18
C SER A 505 14.37 -63.44 0.67
N ASN A 506 14.43 -62.44 1.56
CA ASN A 506 15.12 -62.72 2.83
C ASN A 506 14.66 -61.85 4.01
N SER A 507 14.99 -62.33 5.21
CA SER A 507 14.67 -61.70 6.48
C SER A 507 15.93 -61.11 7.14
N LYS A 508 15.76 -60.03 7.92
CA LYS A 508 16.14 -60.00 9.36
C LYS A 508 15.89 -58.66 10.07
N LYS A 509 15.06 -58.76 11.12
CA LYS A 509 15.18 -58.16 12.48
C LYS A 509 15.67 -56.69 12.64
N LYS A 510 14.75 -55.88 13.19
CA LYS A 510 15.00 -54.65 13.95
C LYS A 510 16.04 -54.82 15.08
N GLN A 511 16.79 -53.75 15.39
CA GLN A 511 17.26 -53.43 16.74
C GLN A 511 17.06 -51.92 17.04
N ARG A 512 17.30 -51.47 18.27
CA ARG A 512 16.73 -50.22 18.86
C ARG A 512 17.75 -49.07 19.06
N ARG A 513 17.20 -47.86 19.30
CA ARG A 513 17.84 -46.62 19.82
C ARG A 513 18.55 -46.87 21.18
N PRO A 514 19.47 -46.00 21.64
CA PRO A 514 19.19 -44.63 22.18
C PRO A 514 19.73 -43.51 21.23
N SER A 515 19.38 -42.22 21.25
CA SER A 515 18.90 -41.22 22.24
C SER A 515 19.99 -40.38 22.93
N ASP A 516 19.59 -39.19 23.41
CA ASP A 516 20.31 -38.22 24.26
C ASP A 516 21.36 -37.33 23.54
N ASP A 517 21.68 -36.10 23.96
CA ASP A 517 20.84 -34.95 24.41
C ASP A 517 21.68 -33.63 24.36
N ALA A 518 21.13 -32.54 24.90
CA ALA A 518 21.78 -31.32 25.40
C ALA A 518 22.22 -30.20 24.43
N CYS A 519 21.68 -29.01 24.71
CA CYS A 519 22.10 -27.68 24.23
C CYS A 519 23.30 -27.14 25.05
N LEU A 520 23.95 -26.03 24.62
CA LEU A 520 24.15 -24.81 25.43
C LEU A 520 24.94 -23.68 24.70
N THR A 521 24.57 -22.43 25.03
CA THR A 521 25.27 -21.10 25.00
C THR A 521 26.57 -20.90 24.21
N ALA A 522 26.81 -19.84 23.40
CA ALA A 522 26.54 -18.38 23.45
C ALA A 522 27.66 -17.50 24.08
N ASN A 523 27.72 -16.22 23.67
CA ASN A 523 28.61 -15.11 24.11
C ASN A 523 30.09 -15.16 23.62
N GLU A 524 30.83 -14.05 23.37
CA GLU A 524 30.49 -12.61 23.28
C GLU A 524 31.54 -11.73 22.51
N LEU A 525 31.08 -10.56 22.05
CA LEU A 525 31.75 -9.23 21.91
C LEU A 525 33.11 -8.99 21.18
N LEU A 526 33.02 -8.08 20.18
CA LEU A 526 33.84 -6.87 19.93
C LEU A 526 35.39 -6.94 19.84
N ASN A 527 35.93 -6.56 18.68
CA ASN A 527 36.51 -5.21 18.49
C ASN A 527 36.77 -4.86 17.00
N SER A 528 36.92 -3.56 16.72
CA SER A 528 37.22 -2.93 15.41
C SER A 528 38.44 -1.99 15.55
N PRO A 529 38.89 -1.17 14.56
CA PRO A 529 38.48 -1.00 13.15
C PRO A 529 39.65 -0.88 12.12
N HIS A 530 39.32 -0.72 10.82
CA HIS A 530 40.19 -0.21 9.72
C HIS A 530 41.47 -1.04 9.38
N THR A 531 42.10 -1.01 8.19
CA THR A 531 41.91 -0.28 6.91
C THR A 531 42.47 -1.10 5.73
N SER A 532 42.30 -0.62 4.49
CA SER A 532 43.07 -0.95 3.25
C SER A 532 43.13 -2.40 2.73
N ALA A 533 42.70 -2.58 1.48
CA ALA A 533 43.08 -3.68 0.59
C ALA A 533 44.49 -3.38 -0.03
N PRO A 534 45.20 -4.34 -0.69
CA PRO A 534 44.70 -5.11 -1.84
C PRO A 534 45.04 -6.63 -1.84
N ALA A 535 44.68 -7.27 -2.96
CA ALA A 535 44.64 -8.70 -3.25
C ALA A 535 45.89 -9.56 -2.94
N PRO A 536 45.72 -10.84 -2.55
CA PRO A 536 46.76 -11.86 -2.60
C PRO A 536 46.84 -12.57 -3.97
N GLU A 537 48.04 -13.02 -4.33
CA GLU A 537 48.27 -13.86 -5.52
C GLU A 537 47.99 -15.36 -5.27
N LYS A 538 48.07 -16.16 -6.33
CA LYS A 538 47.83 -17.60 -6.33
C LYS A 538 48.85 -18.34 -5.45
N THR A 539 48.38 -19.31 -4.65
CA THR A 539 49.22 -20.42 -4.17
C THR A 539 48.45 -21.73 -4.22
N THR A 540 49.05 -22.73 -4.87
CA THR A 540 48.51 -24.09 -4.99
C THR A 540 48.93 -24.94 -3.79
N ALA A 541 47.99 -25.66 -3.18
CA ALA A 541 48.28 -26.66 -2.15
C ALA A 541 47.51 -27.96 -2.45
N THR A 542 48.24 -29.05 -2.68
CA THR A 542 47.70 -30.38 -2.97
C THR A 542 47.32 -31.09 -1.66
N LEU A 543 46.19 -31.81 -1.64
CA LEU A 543 45.86 -32.74 -0.55
C LEU A 543 45.56 -34.14 -1.11
N ALA A 544 46.05 -35.15 -0.41
CA ALA A 544 45.95 -36.57 -0.76
C ALA A 544 44.66 -37.20 -0.19
N PRO A 545 44.21 -38.38 -0.69
CA PRO A 545 42.86 -38.88 -0.45
C PRO A 545 42.70 -39.61 0.89
N GLY A 546 41.46 -39.63 1.39
CA GLY A 546 41.02 -40.47 2.50
C GLY A 546 39.62 -41.04 2.23
N ASN A 547 39.45 -42.36 2.39
CA ASN A 547 38.23 -43.07 2.03
C ASN A 547 36.98 -42.55 2.76
N ARG A 548 35.85 -42.54 2.04
CA ARG A 548 34.50 -42.59 2.62
C ARG A 548 33.62 -43.54 1.80
N ASP A 549 33.53 -44.78 2.25
CA ASP A 549 32.47 -45.70 1.83
C ASP A 549 31.13 -45.26 2.44
N THR A 550 30.48 -44.30 1.78
CA THR A 550 29.07 -43.97 2.02
C THR A 550 28.34 -43.97 0.69
N ALA A 551 28.11 -45.17 0.16
CA ALA A 551 27.20 -45.41 -0.96
C ALA A 551 25.74 -45.15 -0.50
N ALA A 552 25.39 -43.87 -0.36
CA ALA A 552 24.00 -43.46 -0.29
C ALA A 552 23.31 -43.88 -1.58
N MET A 553 22.10 -44.42 -1.47
CA MET A 553 21.24 -44.63 -2.64
C MET A 553 21.03 -43.26 -3.30
N GLN A 554 21.58 -43.07 -4.51
CA GLN A 554 21.30 -41.88 -5.29
C GLN A 554 19.82 -41.90 -5.67
N GLU A 555 19.06 -40.94 -5.15
CA GLU A 555 17.69 -40.74 -5.60
C GLU A 555 17.70 -40.33 -7.08
N LEU A 556 16.76 -40.88 -7.84
CA LEU A 556 16.71 -40.74 -9.30
C LEU A 556 16.38 -39.30 -9.69
N THR A 557 17.35 -38.53 -10.19
CA THR A 557 17.14 -37.14 -10.61
C THR A 557 16.11 -37.07 -11.74
N ARG A 558 15.02 -36.32 -11.54
CA ARG A 558 13.98 -36.11 -12.56
C ARG A 558 14.15 -34.75 -13.25
N VAL A 559 14.24 -34.76 -14.58
CA VAL A 559 14.52 -33.59 -15.41
C VAL A 559 13.31 -33.26 -16.30
N ALA A 560 12.73 -32.07 -16.13
CA ALA A 560 11.73 -31.54 -17.05
C ALA A 560 12.40 -30.59 -18.06
N VAL A 561 12.34 -30.92 -19.35
CA VAL A 561 12.79 -30.02 -20.43
C VAL A 561 11.56 -29.27 -20.95
N LEU A 562 11.51 -27.96 -20.72
CA LEU A 562 10.39 -27.08 -21.00
C LEU A 562 10.68 -26.25 -22.24
N VAL A 563 10.03 -26.59 -23.36
CA VAL A 563 10.29 -26.04 -24.69
C VAL A 563 9.12 -25.13 -25.11
N PRO A 564 9.30 -23.81 -25.25
CA PRO A 564 8.22 -22.92 -25.65
C PRO A 564 8.09 -22.92 -27.18
N PHE A 565 6.91 -23.29 -27.68
CA PHE A 565 6.66 -23.54 -29.09
C PHE A 565 5.51 -22.68 -29.65
N ARG A 566 5.66 -22.26 -30.91
CA ARG A 566 4.59 -21.73 -31.77
C ARG A 566 5.08 -21.59 -33.21
N ASP A 567 4.42 -22.20 -34.18
CA ASP A 567 4.71 -21.97 -35.61
C ASP A 567 3.64 -21.09 -36.29
N ASN A 568 3.65 -19.80 -35.96
CA ASN A 568 2.80 -18.79 -36.61
C ASN A 568 3.57 -17.74 -37.41
N HIS A 569 4.86 -17.99 -37.69
CA HIS A 569 5.74 -17.08 -38.41
C HIS A 569 6.41 -17.82 -39.59
N PRO A 570 5.87 -17.73 -40.83
CA PRO A 570 6.32 -18.55 -41.97
C PRO A 570 7.83 -18.56 -42.23
N ALA A 571 8.53 -17.44 -42.00
CA ALA A 571 9.98 -17.35 -42.17
C ALA A 571 10.83 -17.91 -41.00
N GLN A 572 10.22 -18.42 -39.91
CA GLN A 572 10.93 -19.07 -38.79
C GLN A 572 10.83 -20.60 -38.81
N LYS A 573 9.99 -21.20 -39.67
CA LYS A 573 9.88 -22.66 -39.89
C LYS A 573 9.85 -23.49 -38.58
N ARG A 574 9.12 -23.04 -37.55
CA ARG A 574 9.30 -23.60 -36.20
C ARG A 574 8.91 -25.08 -36.10
N GLN A 575 7.96 -25.55 -36.92
CA GLN A 575 7.64 -26.97 -37.03
C GLN A 575 8.85 -27.80 -37.51
N ALA A 576 9.58 -27.34 -38.53
CA ALA A 576 10.75 -28.07 -39.03
C ALA A 576 11.87 -28.17 -37.96
N HIS A 577 12.04 -27.14 -37.14
CA HIS A 577 12.97 -27.21 -36.00
C HIS A 577 12.47 -28.21 -34.95
N LEU A 578 11.16 -28.28 -34.67
CA LEU A 578 10.57 -29.25 -33.75
C LEU A 578 10.74 -30.71 -34.25
N ASP A 579 10.57 -30.93 -35.55
CA ASP A 579 10.70 -32.22 -36.22
C ASP A 579 12.13 -32.79 -36.14
N GLU A 580 13.15 -31.93 -36.11
CA GLU A 580 14.55 -32.31 -35.87
C GLU A 580 14.88 -32.40 -34.37
N PHE A 581 14.38 -31.44 -33.58
CA PHE A 581 14.64 -31.31 -32.15
C PHE A 581 14.16 -32.52 -31.34
N VAL A 582 12.93 -32.99 -31.54
CA VAL A 582 12.37 -34.07 -30.70
C VAL A 582 13.14 -35.38 -30.89
N PRO A 583 13.42 -35.86 -32.12
CA PRO A 583 14.27 -37.04 -32.33
C PRO A 583 15.71 -36.87 -31.83
N TYR A 584 16.30 -35.68 -31.95
CA TYR A 584 17.65 -35.40 -31.44
C TYR A 584 17.69 -35.46 -29.91
N MET A 585 16.87 -34.64 -29.25
CA MET A 585 16.87 -34.48 -27.81
C MET A 585 16.41 -35.75 -27.07
N THR A 586 15.47 -36.52 -27.65
CA THR A 586 15.12 -37.84 -27.08
C THR A 586 16.35 -38.75 -27.01
N LYS A 587 17.11 -38.88 -28.12
CA LYS A 587 18.30 -39.74 -28.19
C LYS A 587 19.47 -39.20 -27.34
N PHE A 588 19.65 -37.88 -27.28
CA PHE A 588 20.64 -37.23 -26.44
C PHE A 588 20.36 -37.50 -24.95
N LEU A 589 19.15 -37.16 -24.48
CA LEU A 589 18.79 -37.32 -23.07
C LEU A 589 18.71 -38.79 -22.64
N GLN A 590 18.25 -39.71 -23.50
CA GLN A 590 18.31 -41.16 -23.21
C GLN A 590 19.73 -41.63 -22.86
N ARG A 591 20.73 -41.23 -23.66
CA ARG A 591 22.14 -41.64 -23.44
C ARG A 591 22.72 -41.02 -22.16
N HIS A 592 22.52 -39.72 -21.97
CA HIS A 592 23.11 -39.00 -20.84
C HIS A 592 22.41 -39.30 -19.51
N CYS A 593 21.07 -39.42 -19.49
CA CYS A 593 20.33 -39.74 -18.26
C CYS A 593 20.55 -41.19 -17.80
N ALA A 594 20.62 -42.16 -18.72
CA ALA A 594 20.86 -43.57 -18.39
C ALA A 594 22.22 -43.77 -17.69
N SER A 595 23.26 -43.01 -18.08
CA SER A 595 24.60 -43.11 -17.47
C SER A 595 24.70 -42.48 -16.06
N LYS A 596 23.67 -41.75 -15.61
CA LYS A 596 23.68 -40.95 -14.37
C LYS A 596 22.58 -41.31 -13.37
N SER A 597 21.82 -42.38 -13.61
CA SER A 597 20.59 -42.70 -12.85
C SER A 597 19.62 -41.51 -12.79
N ALA A 598 19.35 -40.90 -13.94
CA ALA A 598 18.36 -39.85 -14.10
C ALA A 598 17.21 -40.30 -15.03
N SER A 599 16.08 -39.64 -14.93
CA SER A 599 14.95 -39.75 -15.87
C SER A 599 14.54 -38.37 -16.36
N PHE A 600 14.13 -38.26 -17.62
CA PHE A 600 13.73 -36.98 -18.22
C PHE A 600 12.35 -37.07 -18.86
N HIS A 601 11.73 -35.91 -19.06
CA HIS A 601 10.58 -35.75 -19.96
C HIS A 601 10.67 -34.41 -20.69
N ILE A 602 10.25 -34.39 -21.96
CA ILE A 602 10.22 -33.19 -22.81
C ILE A 602 8.77 -32.70 -22.90
N PHE A 603 8.56 -31.43 -22.59
CA PHE A 603 7.28 -30.75 -22.71
C PHE A 603 7.37 -29.66 -23.78
N ILE A 604 6.71 -29.88 -24.91
CA ILE A 604 6.55 -28.90 -26.00
C ILE A 604 5.33 -28.03 -25.67
N LEU A 605 5.57 -26.89 -25.04
CA LEU A 605 4.56 -25.97 -24.55
C LEU A 605 4.12 -25.07 -25.71
N GLU A 606 2.99 -25.38 -26.34
CA GLU A 606 2.47 -24.65 -27.48
C GLU A 606 1.54 -23.51 -27.04
N GLN A 607 1.77 -22.28 -27.52
CA GLN A 607 0.78 -21.21 -27.36
C GLN A 607 -0.30 -21.31 -28.44
N SER A 608 -1.54 -21.58 -28.03
CA SER A 608 -2.74 -21.67 -28.87
C SER A 608 -2.91 -20.49 -29.85
N LEU A 609 -3.76 -20.61 -30.88
CA LEU A 609 -4.02 -19.55 -31.87
C LEU A 609 -4.94 -18.42 -31.33
N ASP A 610 -4.50 -17.77 -30.26
CA ASP A 610 -5.18 -16.73 -29.48
C ASP A 610 -5.20 -15.31 -30.11
N GLY A 611 -4.74 -15.15 -31.35
CA GLY A 611 -4.61 -13.84 -32.03
C GLY A 611 -3.55 -12.89 -31.45
N ARG A 612 -2.83 -13.29 -30.39
CA ARG A 612 -1.80 -12.49 -29.72
C ARG A 612 -0.40 -12.87 -30.19
N LYS A 613 0.58 -12.02 -29.93
CA LYS A 613 2.01 -12.30 -30.10
C LYS A 613 2.45 -13.46 -29.19
N PHE A 614 3.57 -14.08 -29.55
CA PHE A 614 4.20 -15.11 -28.72
C PHE A 614 4.64 -14.54 -27.36
N ASN A 615 4.30 -15.21 -26.26
CA ASN A 615 4.66 -14.82 -24.89
C ASN A 615 5.43 -15.96 -24.21
N ARG A 616 6.67 -16.15 -24.69
CA ARG A 616 7.61 -17.19 -24.30
C ARG A 616 7.77 -17.33 -22.78
N GLY A 617 7.99 -16.21 -22.09
CA GLY A 617 8.15 -16.20 -20.62
C GLY A 617 6.92 -16.69 -19.86
N LYS A 618 5.72 -16.22 -20.24
CA LYS A 618 4.47 -16.68 -19.61
C LYS A 618 4.16 -18.14 -19.91
N LEU A 619 4.50 -18.62 -21.12
CA LEU A 619 4.32 -20.00 -21.54
C LEU A 619 5.23 -20.97 -20.77
N LEU A 620 6.51 -20.60 -20.60
CA LEU A 620 7.46 -21.34 -19.76
C LEU A 620 7.06 -21.34 -18.28
N ASN A 621 6.50 -20.24 -17.77
CA ASN A 621 5.92 -20.19 -16.42
C ASN A 621 4.75 -21.17 -16.26
N ALA A 622 3.89 -21.33 -17.28
CA ALA A 622 2.76 -22.28 -17.25
C ALA A 622 3.25 -23.74 -17.24
N GLY A 623 4.14 -24.11 -18.15
CA GLY A 623 4.74 -25.45 -18.17
C GLY A 623 5.53 -25.78 -16.91
N PHE A 624 6.23 -24.80 -16.33
CA PHE A 624 6.81 -24.96 -15.00
C PHE A 624 5.72 -25.25 -13.97
N ASP A 625 4.67 -24.43 -13.84
CA ASP A 625 3.67 -24.63 -12.77
C ASP A 625 2.97 -25.99 -12.82
N MET A 626 2.72 -26.49 -14.03
CA MET A 626 2.17 -27.83 -14.30
C MET A 626 3.11 -28.96 -13.87
N ALA A 627 4.43 -28.80 -14.07
CA ALA A 627 5.44 -29.82 -13.77
C ALA A 627 6.14 -29.64 -12.39
N ARG A 628 5.93 -28.52 -11.69
CA ARG A 628 6.78 -28.02 -10.59
C ARG A 628 6.91 -28.92 -9.35
N ASP A 629 6.11 -29.98 -9.26
CA ASP A 629 6.06 -30.88 -8.09
C ASP A 629 6.45 -32.32 -8.44
N ASP A 630 6.63 -32.63 -9.73
CA ASP A 630 6.93 -33.98 -10.24
C ASP A 630 8.40 -34.14 -10.71
N TYR A 631 9.19 -33.05 -10.74
CA TYR A 631 10.57 -33.03 -11.21
C TYR A 631 11.49 -32.23 -10.27
N ASP A 632 12.81 -32.39 -10.44
CA ASP A 632 13.83 -31.83 -9.55
C ASP A 632 14.62 -30.70 -10.25
N VAL A 633 14.93 -30.91 -11.54
CA VAL A 633 15.60 -29.95 -12.43
C VAL A 633 14.67 -29.55 -13.57
N TYR A 634 14.64 -28.25 -13.87
CA TYR A 634 13.79 -27.64 -14.89
C TYR A 634 14.66 -26.90 -15.90
N ILE A 635 14.69 -27.39 -17.14
CA ILE A 635 15.54 -26.89 -18.22
C ILE A 635 14.66 -26.14 -19.22
N PHE A 636 14.70 -24.82 -19.17
CA PHE A 636 14.04 -23.95 -20.13
C PHE A 636 14.87 -23.94 -21.42
N HIS A 637 14.27 -24.28 -22.56
CA HIS A 637 15.02 -24.65 -23.76
C HIS A 637 14.35 -24.14 -25.05
N ASP A 638 15.07 -23.37 -25.85
CA ASP A 638 14.58 -22.91 -27.16
C ASP A 638 14.71 -24.04 -28.21
N VAL A 639 13.68 -24.21 -29.06
CA VAL A 639 13.51 -25.39 -29.95
C VAL A 639 14.49 -25.46 -31.13
N ASP A 640 15.16 -24.34 -31.43
CA ASP A 640 16.13 -24.16 -32.52
C ASP A 640 17.59 -24.40 -32.11
N LEU A 641 17.83 -24.92 -30.90
CA LEU A 641 19.17 -25.20 -30.37
C LEU A 641 19.36 -26.70 -30.14
N LEU A 642 20.44 -27.29 -30.66
CA LEU A 642 20.82 -28.68 -30.40
C LEU A 642 22.18 -28.73 -29.66
N PRO A 643 22.26 -29.27 -28.43
CA PRO A 643 23.48 -29.32 -27.63
C PRO A 643 24.43 -30.46 -28.07
N GLY A 644 25.72 -30.17 -28.19
CA GLY A 644 26.76 -31.19 -28.39
C GLY A 644 26.87 -32.16 -27.22
N GLU A 645 27.38 -33.37 -27.50
CA GLU A 645 27.46 -34.49 -26.53
C GLU A 645 28.16 -34.13 -25.22
N GLU A 646 29.18 -33.27 -25.30
CA GLU A 646 29.96 -32.76 -24.18
C GLU A 646 29.14 -31.89 -23.19
N LEU A 647 27.96 -31.41 -23.58
CA LEU A 647 27.03 -30.71 -22.69
C LEU A 647 26.08 -31.66 -21.93
N GLY A 648 26.09 -32.96 -22.21
CA GLY A 648 25.13 -33.93 -21.66
C GLY A 648 25.12 -34.06 -20.13
N GLU A 649 26.27 -33.90 -19.48
CA GLU A 649 26.35 -33.89 -18.00
C GLU A 649 25.59 -32.70 -17.39
N HIS A 650 25.51 -31.58 -18.10
CA HIS A 650 24.84 -30.37 -17.62
C HIS A 650 23.30 -30.48 -17.67
N TYR A 651 22.75 -31.43 -18.44
CA TYR A 651 21.32 -31.77 -18.42
C TYR A 651 20.92 -32.68 -17.25
N THR A 652 21.87 -33.37 -16.63
CA THR A 652 21.64 -34.30 -15.51
C THR A 652 22.12 -33.75 -14.16
N THR A 653 22.87 -32.66 -14.16
CA THR A 653 23.42 -32.01 -12.96
C THR A 653 22.37 -31.13 -12.26
N VAL A 654 22.16 -31.33 -10.95
CA VAL A 654 21.34 -30.44 -10.11
C VAL A 654 22.14 -29.15 -9.82
N PRO A 655 21.70 -27.96 -10.29
CA PRO A 655 22.49 -26.75 -10.14
C PRO A 655 22.39 -26.19 -8.70
N LEU A 656 23.48 -26.19 -7.94
CA LEU A 656 23.43 -25.86 -6.50
C LEU A 656 23.50 -24.35 -6.18
N LEU A 657 24.43 -23.60 -6.79
CA LEU A 657 24.73 -22.19 -6.41
C LEU A 657 23.75 -21.16 -6.99
N GLY A 658 23.02 -21.55 -8.02
CA GLY A 658 22.16 -20.71 -8.85
C GLY A 658 21.98 -21.37 -10.23
N PRO A 659 21.19 -20.78 -11.14
CA PRO A 659 20.83 -21.42 -12.40
C PRO A 659 22.06 -21.70 -13.29
N MET A 660 21.98 -22.76 -14.08
CA MET A 660 23.03 -23.15 -15.03
C MET A 660 22.64 -22.70 -16.45
N HIS A 661 23.36 -21.72 -16.99
CA HIS A 661 23.15 -21.20 -18.35
C HIS A 661 23.98 -22.02 -19.35
N ILE A 662 23.44 -23.17 -19.74
CA ILE A 662 24.07 -24.09 -20.71
C ILE A 662 24.31 -23.37 -22.05
N ALA A 663 23.37 -22.53 -22.49
CA ALA A 663 23.51 -21.80 -23.74
C ALA A 663 24.54 -20.66 -23.74
N ARG A 664 25.35 -20.46 -22.68
CA ARG A 664 26.53 -19.58 -22.77
C ARG A 664 27.52 -20.04 -23.85
N MET A 665 27.49 -21.32 -24.24
CA MET A 665 28.29 -21.88 -25.34
C MET A 665 27.76 -21.57 -26.75
N TRP A 666 26.62 -20.87 -26.88
CA TRP A 666 26.02 -20.55 -28.19
C TRP A 666 26.66 -19.31 -28.83
N GLY A 667 27.34 -19.52 -29.97
CA GLY A 667 28.13 -18.50 -30.65
C GLY A 667 27.38 -17.23 -31.08
N ARG A 668 26.06 -17.28 -31.32
CA ARG A 668 25.28 -16.10 -31.79
C ARG A 668 25.18 -14.99 -30.73
N TYR A 669 25.25 -15.31 -29.44
CA TYR A 669 25.03 -14.36 -28.34
C TYR A 669 26.04 -14.44 -27.18
N SER A 670 27.00 -15.39 -27.22
CA SER A 670 28.00 -15.60 -26.15
C SER A 670 28.87 -14.38 -25.84
N GLU A 671 29.13 -13.52 -26.82
CA GLU A 671 29.88 -12.26 -26.66
C GLU A 671 29.19 -11.21 -25.77
N SER A 672 27.89 -11.37 -25.47
CA SER A 672 27.17 -10.39 -24.65
C SER A 672 27.14 -10.78 -23.17
N ASP A 673 27.72 -9.96 -22.29
CA ASP A 673 27.69 -10.15 -20.83
C ASP A 673 26.29 -10.12 -20.19
N ASN A 674 25.27 -9.67 -20.95
CA ASN A 674 23.88 -9.57 -20.51
C ASN A 674 22.96 -10.63 -21.17
N TYR A 675 23.54 -11.61 -21.86
CA TYR A 675 22.80 -12.72 -22.48
C TYR A 675 22.51 -13.84 -21.48
N PHE A 676 21.24 -14.23 -21.36
CA PHE A 676 20.72 -15.24 -20.42
C PHE A 676 19.44 -15.91 -20.98
N GLY A 677 19.49 -16.34 -22.24
CA GLY A 677 18.39 -17.06 -22.93
C GLY A 677 18.82 -18.45 -23.40
N GLY A 678 18.14 -19.00 -24.41
CA GLY A 678 18.52 -20.26 -25.05
C GLY A 678 18.19 -21.50 -24.21
N ILE A 679 19.12 -21.88 -23.34
CA ILE A 679 19.08 -23.12 -22.55
C ILE A 679 19.53 -22.80 -21.13
N VAL A 680 18.61 -22.84 -20.17
CA VAL A 680 18.87 -22.50 -18.76
C VAL A 680 18.22 -23.51 -17.82
N ALA A 681 19.01 -24.17 -16.96
CA ALA A 681 18.53 -25.08 -15.94
C ALA A 681 18.37 -24.39 -14.57
N PHE A 682 17.26 -24.65 -13.88
CA PHE A 682 16.96 -24.21 -12.52
C PHE A 682 16.52 -25.41 -11.66
N THR A 683 16.75 -25.36 -10.35
CA THR A 683 15.96 -26.18 -9.40
C THR A 683 14.59 -25.53 -9.14
N ARG A 684 13.60 -26.34 -8.73
CA ARG A 684 12.28 -25.87 -8.26
C ARG A 684 12.38 -24.67 -7.31
N GLN A 685 13.28 -24.76 -6.33
CA GLN A 685 13.49 -23.72 -5.32
C GLN A 685 14.05 -22.43 -5.92
N GLN A 686 15.01 -22.51 -6.84
CA GLN A 686 15.61 -21.33 -7.48
C GLN A 686 14.60 -20.60 -8.36
N PHE A 687 13.80 -21.31 -9.15
CA PHE A 687 12.83 -20.69 -10.07
C PHE A 687 11.68 -20.01 -9.31
N ILE A 688 11.17 -20.65 -8.24
CA ILE A 688 10.21 -20.04 -7.31
C ILE A 688 10.83 -18.82 -6.60
N LYS A 689 12.11 -18.91 -6.16
CA LYS A 689 12.83 -17.80 -5.51
C LYS A 689 12.89 -16.56 -6.41
N VAL A 690 13.06 -16.70 -7.73
CA VAL A 690 13.07 -15.56 -8.69
C VAL A 690 11.69 -15.14 -9.20
N ASN A 691 10.60 -15.81 -8.81
CA ASN A 691 9.23 -15.61 -9.32
C ASN A 691 9.06 -15.92 -10.82
N GLY A 692 9.89 -16.81 -11.38
CA GLY A 692 9.90 -17.17 -12.80
C GLY A 692 10.18 -16.01 -13.76
N PHE A 693 9.77 -16.17 -15.02
CA PHE A 693 9.79 -15.12 -16.06
C PHE A 693 8.74 -14.01 -15.76
N PRO A 694 8.83 -12.83 -16.39
CA PRO A 694 7.71 -11.90 -16.46
C PRO A 694 6.58 -12.41 -17.37
N ASN A 695 5.33 -12.06 -17.05
CA ASN A 695 4.14 -12.50 -17.79
C ASN A 695 3.68 -11.49 -18.87
N ASN A 696 4.22 -10.27 -18.88
CA ASN A 696 3.70 -9.11 -19.61
C ASN A 696 4.52 -8.73 -20.89
N PHE A 697 5.46 -9.59 -21.30
CA PHE A 697 6.25 -9.45 -22.52
C PHE A 697 5.57 -10.14 -23.70
N TRP A 698 4.86 -9.38 -24.51
CA TRP A 698 4.19 -9.87 -25.71
C TRP A 698 5.03 -9.60 -26.96
N GLY A 699 5.50 -10.68 -27.59
CA GLY A 699 6.43 -10.65 -28.72
C GLY A 699 7.90 -10.78 -28.30
N TRP A 700 8.77 -10.99 -29.28
CA TRP A 700 10.16 -11.37 -29.04
C TRP A 700 10.96 -10.30 -28.26
N GLY A 701 11.58 -10.75 -27.17
CA GLY A 701 12.79 -10.18 -26.58
C GLY A 701 12.59 -9.29 -25.35
N GLY A 702 13.24 -9.67 -24.25
CA GLY A 702 13.45 -8.88 -23.04
C GLY A 702 13.07 -9.58 -21.74
N GLU A 703 12.26 -10.63 -21.84
CA GLU A 703 11.89 -11.53 -20.76
C GLU A 703 13.11 -12.18 -20.10
N ASP A 704 14.10 -12.57 -20.90
CA ASP A 704 15.37 -13.15 -20.44
C ASP A 704 16.23 -12.15 -19.65
N ASN A 705 16.30 -10.90 -20.12
CA ASN A 705 17.03 -9.84 -19.42
C ASN A 705 16.37 -9.53 -18.07
N GLU A 706 15.03 -9.66 -17.98
CA GLU A 706 14.33 -9.53 -16.71
C GLU A 706 14.56 -10.76 -15.80
N LEU A 707 14.55 -11.99 -16.34
CA LEU A 707 14.87 -13.19 -15.55
C LEU A 707 16.28 -13.12 -14.96
N TYR A 708 17.28 -12.72 -15.75
CA TYR A 708 18.64 -12.49 -15.27
C TYR A 708 18.70 -11.43 -14.16
N SER A 709 17.98 -10.32 -14.34
CA SER A 709 17.87 -9.26 -13.31
C SER A 709 17.28 -9.80 -12.00
N ARG A 710 16.32 -10.72 -12.06
CA ARG A 710 15.75 -11.41 -10.87
C ARG A 710 16.76 -12.36 -10.22
N VAL A 711 17.53 -13.12 -11.01
CA VAL A 711 18.61 -14.03 -10.55
C VAL A 711 19.69 -13.25 -9.79
N VAL A 712 20.25 -12.20 -10.40
CA VAL A 712 21.25 -11.33 -9.79
C VAL A 712 20.70 -10.66 -8.52
N ARG A 713 19.48 -10.11 -8.57
CA ARG A 713 18.81 -9.51 -7.39
C ARG A 713 18.58 -10.51 -6.25
N LYS A 714 18.49 -11.81 -6.53
CA LYS A 714 18.36 -12.88 -5.55
C LYS A 714 19.68 -13.47 -5.04
N LYS A 715 20.82 -12.89 -5.44
CA LYS A 715 22.17 -13.36 -5.09
C LYS A 715 22.35 -14.86 -5.38
N LEU A 716 21.91 -15.27 -6.57
CA LEU A 716 22.16 -16.61 -7.12
C LEU A 716 23.32 -16.50 -8.11
N SER A 717 24.33 -17.36 -7.98
CA SER A 717 25.46 -17.36 -8.91
C SER A 717 25.09 -18.15 -10.16
N VAL A 718 25.15 -17.51 -11.33
CA VAL A 718 24.98 -18.23 -12.60
C VAL A 718 26.17 -19.16 -12.81
N GLN A 719 25.87 -20.41 -13.13
CA GLN A 719 26.85 -21.44 -13.50
C GLN A 719 26.85 -21.60 -15.01
N THR A 720 27.99 -21.87 -15.64
CA THR A 720 28.11 -22.04 -17.10
C THR A 720 29.00 -23.24 -17.42
N PRO A 721 28.83 -23.89 -18.58
CA PRO A 721 29.79 -24.88 -19.07
C PRO A 721 31.19 -24.26 -19.23
N ALA A 722 32.23 -25.09 -19.14
CA ALA A 722 33.61 -24.67 -19.41
C ALA A 722 33.98 -24.79 -20.91
N SER A 723 33.32 -25.68 -21.62
CA SER A 723 33.48 -25.95 -23.05
C SER A 723 32.22 -26.60 -23.61
N GLY A 724 32.10 -26.64 -24.94
CA GLY A 724 31.02 -27.30 -25.65
C GLY A 724 30.47 -26.50 -26.82
N THR A 725 29.56 -27.12 -27.55
CA THR A 725 29.01 -26.67 -28.83
C THR A 725 27.49 -26.72 -28.82
N ILE A 726 26.86 -25.80 -29.56
CA ILE A 726 25.42 -25.76 -29.77
C ILE A 726 25.19 -25.46 -31.26
N GLN A 727 24.55 -26.39 -31.95
CA GLN A 727 24.06 -26.19 -33.31
C GLN A 727 22.78 -25.32 -33.27
N ASP A 728 22.64 -24.44 -34.24
CA ASP A 728 21.64 -23.38 -34.31
C ASP A 728 20.84 -23.53 -35.61
N LEU A 729 19.64 -24.10 -35.51
CA LEU A 729 18.83 -24.53 -36.65
C LEU A 729 18.25 -23.36 -37.47
N GLU A 730 18.33 -22.12 -36.98
CA GLU A 730 17.99 -20.95 -37.78
C GLU A 730 19.11 -20.54 -38.75
N GLU A 731 20.36 -20.95 -38.52
CA GLU A 731 21.57 -20.63 -39.32
C GLU A 731 21.85 -19.12 -39.55
N LEU A 732 21.06 -18.21 -38.97
CA LEU A 732 21.21 -16.75 -39.12
C LEU A 732 22.41 -16.20 -38.32
N SER A 733 23.05 -15.16 -38.86
CA SER A 733 23.93 -14.30 -38.06
C SER A 733 23.13 -13.44 -37.08
N LEU A 734 23.83 -12.84 -36.11
CA LEU A 734 23.21 -11.90 -35.17
C LEU A 734 22.58 -10.68 -35.89
N GLU A 735 23.22 -10.14 -36.92
CA GLU A 735 22.73 -8.95 -37.61
C GLU A 735 21.53 -9.27 -38.54
N ASP A 736 21.50 -10.47 -39.15
CA ASP A 736 20.34 -10.96 -39.91
C ASP A 736 19.14 -11.16 -38.99
N LYS A 737 19.33 -11.86 -37.86
CA LYS A 737 18.31 -12.07 -36.84
C LYS A 737 17.77 -10.74 -36.29
N LEU A 738 18.66 -9.78 -36.01
CA LEU A 738 18.26 -8.43 -35.59
C LEU A 738 17.51 -7.68 -36.69
N THR A 739 17.86 -7.86 -37.96
CA THR A 739 17.19 -7.23 -39.10
C THR A 739 15.79 -7.79 -39.32
N VAL A 740 15.60 -9.12 -39.28
CA VAL A 740 14.27 -9.75 -39.29
C VAL A 740 13.40 -9.27 -38.10
N LEU A 741 13.99 -9.09 -36.92
CA LEU A 741 13.31 -8.55 -35.74
C LEU A 741 13.10 -7.02 -35.77
N ARG A 742 13.74 -6.28 -36.69
CA ARG A 742 13.46 -4.84 -36.94
C ARG A 742 12.29 -4.67 -37.91
N THR A 743 12.13 -5.56 -38.89
CA THR A 743 11.08 -5.47 -39.92
C THR A 743 9.77 -6.18 -39.55
N GLY A 744 9.81 -7.24 -38.74
CA GLY A 744 8.64 -8.03 -38.37
C GLY A 744 7.77 -7.43 -37.25
N LYS A 745 6.43 -7.53 -37.37
CA LYS A 745 5.44 -7.12 -36.34
C LYS A 745 5.53 -7.86 -34.99
N TRP A 746 6.39 -8.89 -34.92
CA TRP A 746 6.45 -9.92 -33.89
C TRP A 746 7.31 -9.59 -32.66
N LYS A 747 8.03 -8.46 -32.68
CA LYS A 747 8.86 -7.99 -31.56
C LYS A 747 8.02 -7.41 -30.41
N CYS A 748 8.55 -7.49 -29.19
CA CYS A 748 8.05 -6.72 -28.06
C CYS A 748 8.39 -5.23 -28.25
N THR A 749 7.42 -4.45 -28.75
CA THR A 749 7.60 -3.03 -29.10
C THR A 749 7.88 -2.15 -27.89
N VAL A 750 7.42 -2.56 -26.70
CA VAL A 750 7.53 -1.80 -25.44
C VAL A 750 8.58 -2.35 -24.47
N LYS A 751 9.51 -3.19 -24.95
CA LYS A 751 10.60 -3.82 -24.15
C LYS A 751 11.29 -2.84 -23.18
N ARG A 752 11.58 -1.62 -23.64
CA ARG A 752 12.35 -0.63 -22.87
C ARG A 752 11.62 -0.10 -21.65
N ASP A 753 10.30 -0.12 -21.63
CA ASP A 753 9.49 0.44 -20.55
C ASP A 753 9.13 -0.64 -19.53
N LEU A 754 8.79 -1.85 -20.00
CA LEU A 754 8.66 -3.04 -19.14
C LEU A 754 9.95 -3.29 -18.32
N LEU A 755 11.13 -3.15 -18.94
CA LEU A 755 12.42 -3.28 -18.23
C LEU A 755 12.70 -2.15 -17.21
N LYS A 756 12.09 -0.96 -17.35
CA LYS A 756 12.17 0.09 -16.30
C LYS A 756 11.23 -0.25 -15.14
N GLU A 757 10.02 -0.71 -15.45
CA GLU A 757 9.00 -1.09 -14.46
C GLU A 757 9.43 -2.26 -13.58
N HIS A 758 10.23 -3.18 -14.13
CA HIS A 758 10.77 -4.38 -13.48
C HIS A 758 11.09 -4.19 -11.98
N HIS A 759 11.88 -3.16 -11.62
CA HIS A 759 12.31 -2.92 -10.25
C HIS A 759 11.16 -2.84 -9.24
N ARG A 760 9.98 -2.35 -9.68
CA ARG A 760 8.75 -2.23 -8.89
C ARG A 760 7.84 -3.45 -9.05
N THR A 761 7.76 -4.03 -10.25
CA THR A 761 6.72 -5.02 -10.61
C THR A 761 7.09 -6.48 -10.34
N TRP A 762 8.38 -6.87 -10.38
CA TRP A 762 8.80 -8.30 -10.42
C TRP A 762 8.33 -9.15 -9.23
N LYS A 763 8.11 -8.55 -8.04
CA LYS A 763 7.57 -9.25 -6.86
C LYS A 763 6.12 -9.74 -7.06
N LYS A 764 5.39 -9.15 -8.02
CA LYS A 764 3.99 -9.43 -8.36
C LYS A 764 3.85 -10.05 -9.77
N ASN A 765 4.60 -9.56 -10.75
CA ASN A 765 4.63 -10.05 -12.15
C ASN A 765 5.45 -11.35 -12.28
N GLY A 766 4.82 -12.48 -12.60
CA GLY A 766 5.47 -13.79 -12.78
C GLY A 766 4.62 -14.93 -12.23
N LEU A 767 5.23 -15.98 -11.68
CA LEU A 767 4.50 -17.14 -11.12
C LEU A 767 3.34 -16.72 -10.18
N LYS A 768 3.56 -15.70 -9.34
CA LYS A 768 2.56 -15.18 -8.39
C LYS A 768 1.30 -14.57 -9.00
N ASN A 769 1.33 -14.09 -10.25
CA ASN A 769 0.13 -13.61 -10.96
C ASN A 769 -0.10 -14.37 -12.27
N LEU A 770 0.41 -15.60 -12.37
CA LEU A 770 0.22 -16.45 -13.53
C LEU A 770 -1.26 -16.81 -13.71
N ARG A 771 -1.73 -16.73 -14.96
CA ARG A 771 -3.08 -17.08 -15.42
C ARG A 771 -2.99 -17.70 -16.80
N PHE A 772 -3.40 -18.95 -16.96
CA PHE A 772 -3.45 -19.65 -18.24
C PHE A 772 -4.59 -20.65 -18.22
N GLU A 773 -4.93 -21.16 -19.40
CA GLU A 773 -5.96 -22.16 -19.63
C GLU A 773 -5.29 -23.33 -20.36
N TYR A 774 -5.40 -24.53 -19.80
CA TYR A 774 -4.98 -25.76 -20.48
C TYR A 774 -6.02 -26.10 -21.55
N VAL A 775 -5.58 -26.36 -22.79
CA VAL A 775 -6.48 -26.65 -23.92
C VAL A 775 -6.46 -28.14 -24.26
N ASP A 776 -5.27 -28.70 -24.51
CA ASP A 776 -5.11 -30.08 -24.98
C ASP A 776 -3.67 -30.59 -24.73
N ALA A 777 -3.44 -31.89 -24.90
CA ALA A 777 -2.10 -32.48 -24.96
C ALA A 777 -2.01 -33.69 -25.90
N GLU A 778 -0.87 -33.82 -26.58
CA GLU A 778 -0.57 -34.86 -27.57
C GLU A 778 0.79 -35.50 -27.23
N ALA A 779 0.85 -36.82 -27.11
CA ALA A 779 2.11 -37.54 -26.93
C ALA A 779 2.81 -37.72 -28.29
N ILE A 780 3.92 -37.02 -28.50
CA ILE A 780 4.75 -37.16 -29.72
C ILE A 780 5.55 -38.47 -29.65
N ASN A 781 6.11 -38.80 -28.48
CA ASN A 781 6.71 -40.10 -28.18
C ASN A 781 6.68 -40.38 -26.66
N GLU A 782 7.19 -41.53 -26.25
CA GLU A 782 7.26 -41.98 -24.84
C GLU A 782 7.87 -40.95 -23.86
N TYR A 783 8.78 -40.09 -24.33
CA TYR A 783 9.51 -39.09 -23.55
C TYR A 783 9.15 -37.65 -23.92
N CYS A 784 8.13 -37.43 -24.76
CA CYS A 784 7.83 -36.12 -25.33
C CYS A 784 6.33 -35.87 -25.49
N THR A 785 5.82 -34.84 -24.81
CA THR A 785 4.42 -34.40 -24.86
C THR A 785 4.33 -32.98 -25.37
N LYS A 786 3.49 -32.72 -26.38
CA LYS A 786 3.03 -31.38 -26.74
C LYS A 786 1.83 -31.03 -25.87
N ILE A 787 1.79 -29.80 -25.35
CA ILE A 787 0.72 -29.29 -24.50
C ILE A 787 0.29 -27.94 -25.07
N THR A 788 -0.96 -27.84 -25.51
CA THR A 788 -1.50 -26.58 -26.06
C THR A 788 -2.10 -25.75 -24.92
N ILE A 789 -1.62 -24.52 -24.78
CA ILE A 789 -1.93 -23.60 -23.67
C ILE A 789 -2.46 -22.27 -24.23
N LYS A 790 -3.56 -21.80 -23.67
CA LYS A 790 -4.19 -20.51 -23.99
C LYS A 790 -3.81 -19.45 -22.97
N LEU A 791 -3.20 -18.36 -23.44
CA LEU A 791 -2.62 -17.31 -22.60
C LEU A 791 -3.53 -16.09 -22.54
N GLY A 792 -4.39 -16.04 -21.52
CA GLY A 792 -5.23 -14.87 -21.25
C GLY A 792 -4.43 -13.59 -20.90
N PRO A 793 -5.09 -12.43 -20.83
CA PRO A 793 -4.48 -11.20 -20.32
C PRO A 793 -4.17 -11.31 -18.82
N ASN A 794 -3.28 -10.44 -18.34
CA ASN A 794 -2.89 -10.35 -16.93
C ASN A 794 -3.39 -9.05 -16.25
N GLY A 795 -4.15 -8.21 -16.96
CA GLY A 795 -4.58 -6.90 -16.49
C GLY A 795 -3.45 -5.87 -16.55
N HIS A 796 -2.49 -6.06 -17.46
CA HIS A 796 -1.36 -5.15 -17.63
C HIS A 796 -1.59 -4.24 -18.85
N TRP A 797 -1.12 -2.99 -18.79
CA TRP A 797 -1.30 -2.05 -19.90
C TRP A 797 -0.69 -2.55 -21.22
N SER A 798 0.37 -3.37 -21.16
CA SER A 798 0.98 -4.01 -22.34
C SER A 798 0.16 -5.14 -22.96
N ASP A 799 -0.93 -5.61 -22.31
CA ASP A 799 -1.86 -6.57 -22.92
C ASP A 799 -2.57 -5.94 -24.13
N SER A 800 -2.80 -4.61 -24.15
CA SER A 800 -3.28 -3.85 -25.33
C SER A 800 -2.32 -3.91 -26.53
N ARG A 801 -1.03 -4.18 -26.29
CA ARG A 801 0.03 -4.31 -27.31
C ARG A 801 0.28 -5.77 -27.72
N SER A 802 -0.53 -6.71 -27.20
CA SER A 802 -0.40 -8.14 -27.47
C SER A 802 -0.98 -8.59 -28.82
N SER A 803 -1.94 -7.87 -29.40
CA SER A 803 -2.60 -8.26 -30.66
C SER A 803 -1.65 -8.35 -31.87
N LEU A 804 -1.95 -9.25 -32.80
CA LEU A 804 -1.26 -9.40 -34.08
C LEU A 804 -1.89 -8.62 -35.24
N GLU A 805 -3.13 -8.17 -35.12
CA GLU A 805 -3.90 -7.65 -36.28
C GLU A 805 -4.17 -6.15 -36.13
N HIS A 806 -4.88 -5.73 -35.08
CA HIS A 806 -5.02 -4.32 -34.70
C HIS A 806 -4.94 -4.13 -33.17
N PRO A 807 -4.48 -2.96 -32.67
CA PRO A 807 -4.49 -2.67 -31.24
C PRO A 807 -5.93 -2.60 -30.74
N ILE A 808 -6.29 -3.52 -29.85
CA ILE A 808 -7.60 -3.53 -29.18
C ILE A 808 -7.62 -2.35 -28.21
N ALA A 809 -8.65 -1.49 -28.32
CA ALA A 809 -8.89 -0.39 -27.38
C ALA A 809 -9.13 -0.96 -25.96
N PRO A 810 -8.83 -0.21 -24.88
CA PRO A 810 -8.92 -0.75 -23.53
C PRO A 810 -10.35 -1.10 -23.07
N ASP A 811 -11.37 -0.60 -23.76
CA ASP A 811 -12.79 -0.79 -23.44
C ASP A 811 -13.48 -1.75 -24.42
N GLN A 812 -13.47 -3.05 -24.09
CA GLN A 812 -14.48 -4.01 -24.57
C GLN A 812 -14.57 -5.23 -23.62
N ASP A 813 -15.60 -5.20 -22.77
CA ASP A 813 -16.33 -6.28 -22.09
C ASP A 813 -15.55 -7.40 -21.38
N LEU A 814 -15.24 -7.12 -20.11
CA LEU A 814 -14.92 -8.14 -19.09
C LEU A 814 -16.10 -9.06 -18.73
N GLU A 815 -17.33 -8.76 -19.14
CA GLU A 815 -18.53 -9.54 -18.79
C GLU A 815 -18.77 -10.78 -19.69
N SER A 816 -18.01 -10.92 -20.79
CA SER A 816 -18.16 -12.03 -21.75
C SER A 816 -17.71 -13.42 -21.23
N TYR A 817 -17.31 -13.54 -19.95
CA TYR A 817 -16.74 -14.75 -19.35
C TYR A 817 -17.50 -15.21 -18.09
N LEU A 818 -18.80 -15.48 -18.21
CA LEU A 818 -19.56 -16.14 -17.14
C LEU A 818 -20.68 -17.05 -17.67
N VAL A 819 -20.81 -18.21 -17.02
CA VAL A 819 -21.92 -19.18 -17.08
C VAL A 819 -22.17 -19.90 -18.43
N LEU A 820 -21.62 -21.11 -18.53
CA LEU A 820 -22.32 -22.22 -19.21
C LEU A 820 -23.42 -22.74 -18.26
N THR A 821 -24.69 -22.59 -18.65
CA THR A 821 -25.81 -23.34 -18.05
C THR A 821 -26.65 -24.01 -19.13
N VAL A 822 -27.20 -25.17 -18.79
CA VAL A 822 -27.84 -26.11 -19.73
C VAL A 822 -29.24 -25.64 -20.15
N SER A 823 -29.61 -26.00 -21.37
CA SER A 823 -30.95 -25.82 -21.98
C SER A 823 -32.11 -26.28 -21.08
N ALA A 824 -33.15 -25.44 -21.00
CA ALA A 824 -34.51 -25.86 -20.66
C ALA A 824 -35.57 -24.95 -21.33
N THR A 825 -36.30 -25.51 -22.30
CA THR A 825 -37.70 -25.22 -22.72
C THR A 825 -38.20 -23.77 -22.88
N ALA A 826 -38.82 -23.50 -24.03
CA ALA A 826 -39.54 -22.26 -24.32
C ALA A 826 -40.88 -22.13 -23.59
N ASN A 827 -41.39 -20.89 -23.51
CA ASN A 827 -42.82 -20.58 -23.61
C ASN A 827 -43.01 -19.12 -24.07
N GLU A 828 -44.08 -18.89 -24.84
CA GLU A 828 -44.46 -17.57 -25.37
C GLU A 828 -45.46 -16.86 -24.42
N VAL A 829 -45.33 -15.54 -24.24
CA VAL A 829 -46.46 -14.63 -23.93
C VAL A 829 -46.18 -13.26 -24.57
N THR A 830 -47.23 -12.57 -25.03
CA THR A 830 -47.18 -11.28 -25.76
C THR A 830 -47.79 -10.10 -24.97
N ALA A 831 -47.26 -8.88 -25.21
CA ALA A 831 -47.90 -7.53 -25.10
C ALA A 831 -46.79 -6.49 -25.39
N GLU A 832 -46.86 -5.59 -26.38
CA GLU A 832 -47.79 -4.46 -26.61
C GLU A 832 -47.62 -3.26 -25.64
N GLY A 833 -47.37 -2.05 -26.19
CA GLY A 833 -47.26 -0.79 -25.46
C GLY A 833 -46.48 0.30 -26.22
N SER A 834 -47.18 1.20 -26.93
CA SER A 834 -46.62 2.25 -27.80
C SER A 834 -46.44 3.63 -27.11
N PRO A 835 -45.74 4.61 -27.73
CA PRO A 835 -45.14 5.77 -27.02
C PRO A 835 -45.79 7.15 -27.31
N ASP A 836 -45.31 8.16 -26.58
CA ASP A 836 -45.41 9.62 -26.83
C ASP A 836 -44.07 10.30 -26.41
N GLY A 837 -43.68 11.51 -26.84
CA GLY A 837 -44.29 12.45 -27.80
C GLY A 837 -43.94 13.93 -27.47
N ALA A 838 -43.61 14.77 -28.49
CA ALA A 838 -43.24 16.22 -28.44
C ALA A 838 -41.81 16.58 -27.91
N GLN A 839 -40.87 17.18 -28.69
CA GLN A 839 -40.73 18.53 -29.31
C GLN A 839 -40.00 19.55 -28.38
N LEU A 840 -38.89 20.25 -28.76
CA LEU A 840 -38.59 21.21 -29.87
C LEU A 840 -39.38 22.54 -29.74
N ASN A 841 -38.90 23.77 -30.06
CA ASN A 841 -37.59 24.39 -30.42
C ASN A 841 -37.72 25.95 -30.25
N GLU A 842 -36.73 26.86 -30.44
CA GLU A 842 -35.29 26.78 -30.77
C GLU A 842 -34.47 27.61 -29.75
N GLU A 843 -33.63 28.67 -29.93
CA GLU A 843 -32.92 29.42 -31.01
C GLU A 843 -31.59 29.94 -30.33
N LEU A 844 -30.39 30.21 -30.91
CA LEU A 844 -29.89 30.72 -32.21
C LEU A 844 -30.19 32.24 -32.41
N GLN A 845 -29.34 33.14 -32.96
CA GLN A 845 -28.06 33.14 -33.73
C GLN A 845 -27.15 34.33 -33.27
N SER A 846 -25.97 34.72 -33.81
CA SER A 846 -25.40 34.83 -35.19
C SER A 846 -23.84 34.92 -35.13
N LYS A 847 -23.02 34.30 -36.01
CA LYS A 847 -22.75 34.56 -37.47
C LYS A 847 -21.98 35.89 -37.73
N THR A 848 -21.21 36.15 -38.80
CA THR A 848 -20.96 35.53 -40.16
C THR A 848 -19.65 36.13 -40.73
N SER A 849 -18.89 35.61 -41.74
CA SER A 849 -18.56 34.23 -42.20
C SER A 849 -17.66 34.24 -43.48
N GLY A 850 -16.56 33.47 -43.52
CA GLY A 850 -15.95 32.97 -44.78
C GLY A 850 -15.00 33.90 -45.57
N PRO A 851 -14.58 33.53 -46.82
CA PRO A 851 -15.01 32.37 -47.61
C PRO A 851 -13.90 31.36 -48.01
N ASN A 852 -14.30 30.28 -48.70
CA ASN A 852 -13.53 29.08 -49.04
C ASN A 852 -12.56 29.25 -50.23
N GLN A 853 -11.43 28.52 -50.23
CA GLN A 853 -11.22 27.31 -51.07
C GLN A 853 -9.78 26.76 -50.97
N CYS A 854 -9.54 25.72 -50.16
CA CYS A 854 -8.43 24.78 -50.39
C CYS A 854 -8.58 23.49 -49.56
N LYS A 855 -8.36 22.35 -50.24
CA LYS A 855 -8.05 20.99 -49.74
C LYS A 855 -8.72 20.52 -48.45
#